data_AF-A0A402CVJ7-F1
#
_entry.id   AF-A0A402CVJ7-F1
#
_cell.length_a   1.000
_cell.length_b   1.000
_cell.length_c   1.000
_cell.angle_alpha   90.00
_cell.angle_beta   90.00
_cell.angle_gamma   90.00
#
_symmetry.space_group_name_H-M   'P 1'
#
loop_
_entity.id
_entity.type
_entity.pdbx_description
1 polymer ?
#
loop_
_entity_poly.entity_id
_entity_poly.type
_entity_poly.pdbx_seq_one_letter_code
_entity_poly.pdbx_strand_id
1 'polypeptide(L)'
;MQNIFFNTHHAPIGAFASFTLGFPGASGGLGLELGRPANQNIYIGLESEEPLRYELLPFYEEVSARSESERYEAGLHAPLASAAQLRSFERGGIRREFQLGTDTWSAGDLTFRIHSPVRSIPDPELAEREDLRRALVPAVLCELTVDNTRGAHSRRAFFGFQGDDPYSAMRVLGDGKADGVRGVGQGRHLAIATQDADVRCGLGFRLTDILEERSENLDFGLGVAGALLMDVPAGERRTFEFAVCFYRGGIVTSGIDCSYYYTRLFDRIEDVAAYALGAAPEILAASKASDDLLAHSRLSEDQRFMLAHAIRGYCASTEMLDRDGEALWVVNEGEYRMINTFDLTVDHLFFELKMNPWAVRNVLDQFIETYSYRDEVHFPGDTALYPGGLSFTHDMGVANVFSRPGHSCYEKTGLDGCFSHMTHEQLVNWLCCATTYVAYTDDQPWLARRLSIFEECLQSLLNRDHPDPEQRNGLMGLDSSRTDHGAEITTYDSLDKSLGQARNNVYMGVKTWASYVALERLFAAQGRADLARTSGRQADLCARTIAQSLEGCCIPAVIGEGNTARILSAIEGLVFPHFHGDRDALDPEGRFGNLLGALKTHFQNVLKPGVCLFPDGGWKLSSTSNNSWLSKIYLAQHVARAVLGIDHAMVTANADAAHVEWLLDPELSYWAWSDQMVSGRALGSRYYPRGVTAILWLSEE
;
A
#
# COMPACT_ATOMS: atom_id res chain seq x y z
N MET A 1 26.77 3.33 -7.49
CA MET A 1 26.31 3.42 -6.09
C MET A 1 24.82 3.63 -6.17
N GLN A 2 24.02 2.73 -5.61
CA GLN A 2 22.55 2.73 -5.71
C GLN A 2 21.99 3.97 -5.01
N ASN A 3 20.92 4.57 -5.55
CA ASN A 3 20.32 5.78 -4.96
C ASN A 3 19.71 5.45 -3.59
N ILE A 4 20.19 6.10 -2.53
CA ILE A 4 19.65 5.95 -1.16
C ILE A 4 18.59 7.00 -0.82
N PHE A 5 18.40 7.99 -1.68
CA PHE A 5 17.51 9.13 -1.48
C PHE A 5 16.19 8.91 -2.22
N PHE A 6 15.33 8.11 -1.61
CA PHE A 6 13.97 7.82 -2.03
C PHE A 6 13.05 8.00 -0.83
N ASN A 7 11.85 8.53 -1.03
CA ASN A 7 10.87 8.59 0.05
C ASN A 7 10.43 7.17 0.41
N THR A 8 10.14 6.95 1.67
CA THR A 8 9.44 5.75 2.13
C THR A 8 8.49 6.12 3.25
N HIS A 9 7.50 5.28 3.45
CA HIS A 9 6.55 5.42 4.54
C HIS A 9 7.13 4.89 5.85
N HIS A 10 6.85 5.62 6.92
CA HIS A 10 6.98 5.14 8.29
C HIS A 10 5.63 5.34 8.97
N ALA A 11 4.84 4.29 9.02
CA ALA A 11 3.42 4.40 9.34
C ALA A 11 3.03 3.56 10.56
N PRO A 12 2.15 4.08 11.43
CA PRO A 12 1.31 3.21 12.26
C PRO A 12 0.29 2.48 11.38
N ILE A 13 -0.28 1.38 11.89
CA ILE A 13 -1.28 0.59 11.16
C ILE A 13 -2.69 1.06 11.56
N GLY A 14 -3.58 1.22 10.59
CA GLY A 14 -4.99 1.56 10.78
C GLY A 14 -5.29 3.05 10.99
N ALA A 15 -4.30 3.94 10.83
CA ALA A 15 -4.46 5.38 11.11
C ALA A 15 -4.41 6.29 9.88
N PHE A 16 -4.30 5.73 8.68
CA PHE A 16 -4.12 6.45 7.41
C PHE A 16 -3.09 7.58 7.49
N ALA A 17 -1.92 7.25 8.04
CA ALA A 17 -0.91 8.23 8.39
C ALA A 17 0.50 7.74 8.08
N SER A 18 1.42 8.68 7.85
CA SER A 18 2.82 8.36 7.66
C SER A 18 3.72 9.52 8.04
N PHE A 19 4.83 9.21 8.72
CA PHE A 19 6.00 10.07 8.71
C PHE A 19 6.84 9.70 7.50
N THR A 20 6.63 10.38 6.38
CA THR A 20 7.32 10.09 5.12
C THR A 20 8.67 10.78 5.10
N LEU A 21 9.74 10.05 4.77
CA LEU A 21 11.10 10.61 4.75
C LEU A 21 12.00 9.86 3.77
N GLY A 22 13.00 10.56 3.24
CA GLY A 22 14.13 9.97 2.51
C GLY A 22 14.44 10.65 1.18
N PHE A 23 13.46 11.29 0.54
CA PHE A 23 13.72 12.13 -0.65
C PHE A 23 14.18 13.54 -0.24
N PRO A 24 15.15 14.16 -0.92
CA PRO A 24 15.71 15.45 -0.49
C PRO A 24 14.73 16.62 -0.69
N GLY A 25 14.97 17.73 0.01
CA GLY A 25 14.12 18.92 -0.02
C GLY A 25 12.89 18.80 0.90
N ALA A 26 11.94 19.72 0.73
CA ALA A 26 10.66 19.72 1.44
C ALA A 26 9.72 18.67 0.81
N SER A 27 10.12 17.41 0.94
CA SER A 27 9.56 16.30 0.16
C SER A 27 8.95 15.19 1.03
N GLY A 28 9.19 15.24 2.34
CA GLY A 28 8.65 14.30 3.32
C GLY A 28 7.59 14.96 4.21
N GLY A 29 7.48 14.47 5.44
CA GLY A 29 6.71 15.08 6.51
C GLY A 29 5.65 14.19 7.12
N LEU A 30 4.86 14.80 8.01
CA LEU A 30 3.81 14.14 8.76
C LEU A 30 2.50 14.22 7.95
N GLY A 31 2.23 13.18 7.16
CA GLY A 31 1.01 13.06 6.37
C GLY A 31 -0.10 12.34 7.14
N LEU A 32 -1.29 12.92 7.15
CA LEU A 32 -2.52 12.33 7.72
C LEU A 32 -3.63 12.45 6.67
N GLU A 33 -4.19 11.31 6.24
CA GLU A 33 -5.24 11.20 5.20
C GLU A 33 -4.83 11.72 3.80
N LEU A 34 -3.52 11.78 3.55
CA LEU A 34 -2.93 12.26 2.29
C LEU A 34 -2.58 11.08 1.36
N GLY A 35 -2.90 11.24 0.07
CA GLY A 35 -2.46 10.33 -1.01
C GLY A 35 -1.08 10.71 -1.58
N ARG A 36 -0.29 11.49 -0.85
CA ARG A 36 1.00 12.00 -1.33
C ARG A 36 1.90 12.35 -0.15
N PRO A 37 3.20 12.56 -0.37
CA PRO A 37 4.07 13.14 0.65
C PRO A 37 3.55 14.52 1.09
N ALA A 38 3.75 14.85 2.38
CA ALA A 38 3.23 16.08 2.99
C ALA A 38 3.94 17.35 2.49
N ASN A 39 5.14 17.23 1.92
CA ASN A 39 5.98 18.34 1.47
C ASN A 39 6.32 19.36 2.55
N GLN A 40 6.58 18.86 3.75
CA GLN A 40 6.96 19.68 4.89
C GLN A 40 8.49 19.75 5.00
N ASN A 41 8.98 20.87 5.53
CA ASN A 41 10.36 20.94 5.99
C ASN A 41 10.51 20.06 7.23
N ILE A 42 11.45 19.12 7.19
CA ILE A 42 11.85 18.29 8.32
C ILE A 42 13.27 18.62 8.72
N TYR A 43 13.42 19.05 9.96
CA TYR A 43 14.69 19.53 10.51
C TYR A 43 15.27 18.45 11.43
N ILE A 44 16.33 17.79 10.98
CA ILE A 44 17.09 16.82 11.77
C ILE A 44 18.55 17.19 11.64
N GLY A 45 19.17 17.66 12.73
CA GLY A 45 20.53 18.17 12.65
C GLY A 45 21.19 18.43 13.99
N LEU A 46 22.44 18.85 13.90
CA LEU A 46 23.24 19.26 15.05
C LEU A 46 24.22 20.38 14.70
N GLU A 47 24.68 21.06 15.72
CA GLU A 47 25.71 22.08 15.65
C GLU A 47 27.03 21.43 15.24
N SER A 48 27.76 22.09 14.34
CA SER A 48 29.10 21.70 13.93
C SER A 48 30.12 22.02 15.04
N GLU A 49 31.41 21.78 14.81
CA GLU A 49 32.45 22.26 15.74
C GLU A 49 32.57 23.80 15.73
N GLU A 50 32.12 24.46 14.66
CA GLU A 50 32.01 25.91 14.59
C GLU A 50 30.70 26.37 15.24
N PRO A 51 30.74 27.26 16.25
CA PRO A 51 29.54 27.77 16.90
C PRO A 51 28.57 28.41 15.91
N LEU A 52 27.26 28.23 16.15
CA LEU A 52 26.17 28.77 15.32
C LEU A 52 26.14 28.26 13.86
N ARG A 53 26.91 27.24 13.52
CA ARG A 53 26.74 26.52 12.26
C ARG A 53 26.15 25.16 12.52
N TYR A 54 25.14 24.79 11.75
CA TYR A 54 24.38 23.56 11.96
C TYR A 54 24.38 22.72 10.69
N GLU A 55 24.60 21.42 10.86
CA GLU A 55 24.57 20.42 9.80
C GLU A 55 23.30 19.57 9.92
N LEU A 56 22.55 19.47 8.82
CA LEU A 56 21.22 18.85 8.78
C LEU A 56 21.14 17.75 7.72
N LEU A 57 20.31 16.74 7.97
CA LEU A 57 19.85 15.86 6.89
C LEU A 57 19.06 16.70 5.85
N PRO A 58 19.17 16.40 4.55
CA PRO A 58 18.71 17.29 3.47
C PRO A 58 17.20 17.17 3.20
N PHE A 59 16.37 17.15 4.24
CA PHE A 59 14.90 16.97 4.16
C PHE A 59 14.14 18.29 4.39
N TYR A 60 14.76 19.39 3.98
CA TYR A 60 14.20 20.72 4.06
C TYR A 60 14.61 21.53 2.83
N GLU A 61 13.86 22.57 2.53
CA GLU A 61 14.24 23.62 1.61
C GLU A 61 14.52 24.91 2.39
N GLU A 62 15.65 25.54 2.08
CA GLU A 62 15.87 26.92 2.48
C GLU A 62 14.91 27.78 1.67
N VAL A 63 13.85 28.24 2.34
CA VAL A 63 12.86 29.13 1.75
C VAL A 63 13.57 30.41 1.29
N SER A 64 13.88 30.50 -0.01
CA SER A 64 14.44 31.70 -0.65
C SER A 64 13.40 32.82 -0.86
N ALA A 65 12.18 32.64 -0.35
CA ALA A 65 11.04 33.52 -0.57
C ALA A 65 10.35 33.89 0.75
N ARG A 66 10.51 35.16 1.17
CA ARG A 66 9.74 35.88 2.18
C ARG A 66 9.19 35.06 3.35
N SER A 67 9.88 35.08 4.50
CA SER A 67 9.32 34.51 5.74
C SER A 67 7.97 35.14 6.09
N GLU A 68 7.12 34.43 6.84
CA GLU A 68 5.86 34.99 7.36
C GLU A 68 6.09 36.32 8.11
N SER A 69 7.25 36.51 8.75
CA SER A 69 7.65 37.81 9.32
C SER A 69 7.66 38.96 8.30
N GLU A 70 8.06 38.71 7.05
CA GLU A 70 8.06 39.73 5.98
C GLU A 70 6.64 40.11 5.53
N ARG A 71 5.63 39.25 5.78
CA ARG A 71 4.22 39.62 5.56
C ARG A 71 3.73 40.61 6.62
N TYR A 72 4.24 40.53 7.84
CA TYR A 72 3.98 41.50 8.91
C TYR A 72 4.76 42.80 8.72
N GLU A 73 5.96 42.74 8.13
CA GLU A 73 6.81 43.88 7.79
C GLU A 73 6.46 44.50 6.42
N ALA A 74 5.17 44.78 6.17
CA ALA A 74 4.69 45.40 4.95
C ALA A 74 5.30 46.81 4.75
N GLY A 75 6.51 46.87 4.18
CA GLY A 75 7.17 48.10 3.71
C GLY A 75 8.21 48.74 4.64
N LEU A 76 8.63 48.12 5.74
CA LEU A 76 9.65 48.70 6.64
C LEU A 76 10.69 47.66 7.08
N HIS A 77 11.94 47.92 6.65
CA HIS A 77 13.20 47.23 6.96
C HIS A 77 13.50 45.93 6.20
N ALA A 78 14.78 45.75 5.88
CA ALA A 78 15.29 44.48 5.37
C ALA A 78 15.31 43.48 6.54
N PRO A 79 15.00 42.19 6.30
CA PRO A 79 14.92 41.20 7.38
C PRO A 79 16.25 41.13 8.14
N LEU A 80 16.17 41.00 9.47
CA LEU A 80 17.33 40.72 10.30
C LEU A 80 17.93 39.37 9.85
N ALA A 81 19.16 39.42 9.36
CA ALA A 81 19.92 38.24 9.01
C ALA A 81 20.22 37.44 10.29
N SER A 82 19.82 36.16 10.31
CA SER A 82 20.21 35.21 11.35
C SER A 82 21.73 35.02 11.33
N ALA A 83 22.36 34.96 12.51
CA ALA A 83 23.77 34.57 12.61
C ALA A 83 23.95 33.04 12.51
N ALA A 84 22.92 32.27 12.85
CA ALA A 84 22.84 30.83 12.69
C ALA A 84 22.76 30.48 11.22
N GLN A 85 23.65 29.57 10.80
CA GLN A 85 23.75 29.09 9.43
C GLN A 85 23.36 27.61 9.39
N LEU A 86 22.38 27.28 8.55
CA LEU A 86 22.02 25.90 8.26
C LEU A 86 22.82 25.44 7.04
N ARG A 87 23.28 24.20 7.07
CA ARG A 87 23.90 23.54 5.93
C ARG A 87 23.42 22.09 5.90
N SER A 88 23.06 21.59 4.73
CA SER A 88 22.85 20.16 4.57
C SER A 88 24.17 19.39 4.63
N PHE A 89 24.18 18.23 5.28
CA PHE A 89 25.27 17.27 5.13
C PHE A 89 25.53 16.98 3.65
N GLU A 90 26.81 16.82 3.30
CA GLU A 90 27.17 16.42 1.94
C GLU A 90 26.58 15.04 1.64
N ARG A 91 25.88 14.90 0.51
CA ARG A 91 25.16 13.66 0.16
C ARG A 91 26.05 12.41 0.22
N GLY A 92 27.32 12.53 -0.18
CA GLY A 92 28.29 11.42 -0.13
C GLY A 92 28.73 11.02 1.28
N GLY A 93 28.48 11.87 2.29
CA GLY A 93 28.72 11.59 3.71
C GLY A 93 27.52 10.99 4.44
N ILE A 94 26.37 10.85 3.77
CA ILE A 94 25.14 10.27 4.33
C ILE A 94 25.09 8.78 4.01
N ARG A 95 24.79 7.97 5.02
CA ARG A 95 24.50 6.54 4.87
C ARG A 95 23.06 6.27 5.28
N ARG A 96 22.41 5.35 4.60
CA ARG A 96 21.07 4.87 4.94
C ARG A 96 21.08 3.35 5.10
N GLU A 97 20.50 2.87 6.18
CA GLU A 97 20.20 1.47 6.41
C GLU A 97 18.67 1.31 6.45
N PHE A 98 18.11 0.84 5.33
CA PHE A 98 16.68 0.70 5.13
C PHE A 98 16.25 -0.75 5.37
N GLN A 99 15.35 -0.96 6.33
CA GLN A 99 14.77 -2.25 6.68
C GLN A 99 13.23 -2.14 6.80
N LEU A 100 12.56 -3.22 7.20
CA LEU A 100 11.09 -3.27 7.24
C LEU A 100 10.50 -2.51 8.44
N GLY A 101 11.00 -2.77 9.63
CA GLY A 101 10.62 -2.10 10.87
C GLY A 101 11.47 -0.87 11.15
N THR A 102 12.71 -0.81 10.67
CA THR A 102 13.63 0.32 10.91
C THR A 102 14.13 1.00 9.65
N ASP A 103 14.40 2.30 9.74
CA ASP A 103 15.12 3.07 8.72
C ASP A 103 16.08 4.04 9.42
N THR A 104 17.37 3.96 9.12
CA THR A 104 18.43 4.69 9.83
C THR A 104 19.25 5.54 8.87
N TRP A 105 19.39 6.83 9.19
CA TRP A 105 20.31 7.75 8.51
C TRP A 105 21.48 8.10 9.42
N SER A 106 22.69 8.02 8.90
CA SER A 106 23.91 8.43 9.60
C SER A 106 24.70 9.43 8.78
N ALA A 107 25.09 10.55 9.39
CA ALA A 107 25.89 11.59 8.76
C ALA A 107 26.72 12.34 9.82
N GLY A 108 28.04 12.40 9.64
CA GLY A 108 28.94 12.93 10.66
C GLY A 108 28.75 12.22 12.01
N ASP A 109 28.50 12.99 13.05
CA ASP A 109 28.24 12.50 14.41
C ASP A 109 26.75 12.27 14.73
N LEU A 110 25.88 12.39 13.72
CA LEU A 110 24.44 12.23 13.86
C LEU A 110 23.99 10.86 13.35
N THR A 111 23.12 10.20 14.12
CA THR A 111 22.35 9.05 13.68
C THR A 111 20.88 9.26 14.01
N PHE A 112 20.01 9.22 13.01
CA PHE A 112 18.56 9.31 13.16
C PHE A 112 17.94 7.98 12.73
N ARG A 113 17.13 7.37 13.58
CA ARG A 113 16.45 6.11 13.30
C ARG A 113 14.96 6.25 13.51
N ILE A 114 14.17 5.72 12.58
CA ILE A 114 12.72 5.61 12.70
C ILE A 114 12.34 4.14 12.92
N HIS A 115 11.40 3.92 13.83
CA HIS A 115 10.83 2.62 14.21
C HIS A 115 9.34 2.61 13.88
N SER A 116 8.96 1.78 12.91
CA SER A 116 7.58 1.64 12.43
C SER A 116 7.25 0.14 12.29
N PRO A 117 6.84 -0.52 13.38
CA PRO A 117 6.70 -1.97 13.38
C PRO A 117 5.55 -2.44 12.50
N VAL A 118 5.79 -3.53 11.77
CA VAL A 118 4.76 -4.30 11.07
C VAL A 118 4.33 -5.44 11.97
N ARG A 119 3.06 -5.42 12.38
CA ARG A 119 2.49 -6.37 13.35
C ARG A 119 1.04 -6.68 13.02
N SER A 120 0.56 -7.81 13.54
CA SER A 120 -0.85 -8.17 13.47
C SER A 120 -1.69 -7.23 14.34
N ILE A 121 -2.87 -6.87 13.84
CA ILE A 121 -3.96 -6.28 14.59
C ILE A 121 -4.85 -7.43 15.05
N PRO A 122 -5.01 -7.63 16.37
CA PRO A 122 -5.86 -8.69 16.88
C PRO A 122 -7.33 -8.42 16.50
N ASP A 123 -8.13 -9.47 16.33
CA ASP A 123 -9.54 -9.34 15.97
C ASP A 123 -10.28 -8.49 17.03
N PRO A 124 -10.82 -7.30 16.68
CA PRO A 124 -11.43 -6.39 17.64
C PRO A 124 -12.66 -6.95 18.35
N GLU A 125 -13.28 -8.02 17.83
CA GLU A 125 -14.38 -8.71 18.49
C GLU A 125 -13.90 -9.59 19.66
N LEU A 126 -12.63 -10.01 19.65
CA LEU A 126 -12.06 -10.97 20.60
C LEU A 126 -10.92 -10.38 21.44
N ALA A 127 -10.31 -9.29 20.98
CA ALA A 127 -9.11 -8.74 21.57
C ALA A 127 -9.37 -7.96 22.86
N GLU A 128 -8.41 -8.01 23.77
CA GLU A 128 -8.39 -7.13 24.92
C GLU A 128 -8.03 -5.69 24.50
N ARG A 129 -8.56 -4.70 25.22
CA ARG A 129 -8.36 -3.27 24.92
C ARG A 129 -6.89 -2.89 24.80
N GLU A 130 -6.02 -3.47 25.63
CA GLU A 130 -4.58 -3.17 25.64
C GLU A 130 -3.85 -3.74 24.41
N ASP A 131 -4.25 -4.92 23.93
CA ASP A 131 -3.69 -5.47 22.69
C ASP A 131 -4.01 -4.57 21.50
N LEU A 132 -5.24 -4.06 21.45
CA LEU A 132 -5.67 -3.08 20.44
C LEU A 132 -4.92 -1.74 20.61
N ARG A 133 -4.69 -1.25 21.83
CA ARG A 133 -3.87 -0.04 22.07
C ARG A 133 -2.46 -0.20 21.53
N ARG A 134 -1.83 -1.36 21.80
CA ARG A 134 -0.49 -1.65 21.27
C ARG A 134 -0.50 -1.69 19.75
N ALA A 135 -1.45 -2.38 19.13
CA ALA A 135 -1.48 -2.54 17.68
C ALA A 135 -1.81 -1.23 16.94
N LEU A 136 -2.73 -0.43 17.48
CA LEU A 136 -3.38 0.70 16.81
C LEU A 136 -2.95 2.08 17.34
N VAL A 137 -1.91 2.17 18.17
CA VAL A 137 -1.36 3.48 18.57
C VAL A 137 -0.97 4.25 17.31
N PRO A 138 -1.55 5.45 17.05
CA PRO A 138 -1.31 6.20 15.82
C PRO A 138 0.00 7.02 15.95
N ALA A 139 1.11 6.31 16.16
CA ALA A 139 2.44 6.91 16.28
C ALA A 139 3.54 5.96 15.78
N VAL A 140 4.65 6.55 15.37
CA VAL A 140 5.94 5.87 15.16
C VAL A 140 6.98 6.46 16.11
N LEU A 141 8.00 5.67 16.45
CA LEU A 141 9.08 6.15 17.31
C LEU A 141 10.29 6.58 16.49
N CYS A 142 11.04 7.52 17.02
CA CYS A 142 12.31 7.95 16.45
C CYS A 142 13.37 8.05 17.55
N GLU A 143 14.61 7.73 17.19
CA GLU A 143 15.79 7.94 18.01
C GLU A 143 16.73 8.93 17.30
N LEU A 144 17.20 9.95 18.02
CA LEU A 144 18.30 10.81 17.55
C LEU A 144 19.50 10.61 18.45
N THR A 145 20.56 10.02 17.90
CA THR A 145 21.86 9.87 18.57
C THR A 145 22.84 10.92 18.08
N VAL A 146 23.54 11.55 19.02
CA VAL A 146 24.63 12.50 18.76
C VAL A 146 25.88 12.02 19.46
N ASP A 147 26.96 11.86 18.71
CA ASP A 147 28.28 11.50 19.22
C ASP A 147 29.16 12.75 19.41
N ASN A 148 29.10 13.35 20.60
CA ASN A 148 29.95 14.49 20.96
C ASN A 148 31.19 14.04 21.78
N THR A 149 31.61 12.78 21.66
CA THR A 149 32.71 12.22 22.49
C THR A 149 34.06 12.88 22.21
N ARG A 150 34.23 13.46 21.03
CA ARG A 150 35.45 14.18 20.62
C ARG A 150 35.34 15.70 20.74
N GLY A 151 34.16 16.23 21.01
CA GLY A 151 33.94 17.67 21.08
C GLY A 151 34.46 18.29 22.37
N ALA A 152 34.94 19.53 22.27
CA ALA A 152 35.42 20.32 23.40
C ALA A 152 34.32 21.19 24.05
N HIS A 153 33.16 21.30 23.39
CA HIS A 153 32.03 22.12 23.82
C HIS A 153 30.73 21.34 23.71
N SER A 154 29.69 21.81 24.42
CA SER A 154 28.34 21.30 24.23
C SER A 154 27.89 21.61 22.80
N ARG A 155 27.24 20.66 22.13
CA ARG A 155 26.68 20.83 20.80
C ARG A 155 25.17 20.72 20.85
N ARG A 156 24.47 21.68 20.24
CA ARG A 156 23.02 21.62 20.14
C ARG A 156 22.59 20.72 18.99
N ALA A 157 21.70 19.79 19.25
CA ALA A 157 20.95 19.05 18.23
C ALA A 157 19.47 19.39 18.26
N PHE A 158 18.76 19.06 17.20
CA PHE A 158 17.35 19.34 17.08
C PHE A 158 16.62 18.33 16.19
N PHE A 159 15.34 18.14 16.51
CA PHE A 159 14.37 17.46 15.66
C PHE A 159 13.09 18.30 15.61
N GLY A 160 12.61 18.62 14.42
CA GLY A 160 11.45 19.47 14.25
C GLY A 160 10.85 19.42 12.85
N PHE A 161 9.75 20.14 12.68
CA PHE A 161 9.08 20.26 11.40
C PHE A 161 8.41 21.63 11.24
N GLN A 162 8.11 21.98 9.99
CA GLN A 162 7.26 23.10 9.67
C GLN A 162 5.88 22.57 9.26
N GLY A 163 4.85 22.94 10.02
CA GLY A 163 3.48 22.56 9.72
C GLY A 163 2.91 23.38 8.56
N ASP A 164 2.03 22.76 7.78
CA ASP A 164 1.43 23.35 6.57
C ASP A 164 -0.10 23.20 6.52
N ASP A 165 -0.73 22.59 7.55
CA ASP A 165 -2.20 22.58 7.68
C ASP A 165 -2.76 24.02 7.67
N PRO A 166 -3.65 24.36 6.72
CA PRO A 166 -4.13 25.73 6.58
C PRO A 166 -5.12 26.16 7.67
N TYR A 167 -5.55 25.25 8.53
CA TYR A 167 -6.58 25.49 9.55
C TYR A 167 -6.01 25.64 10.96
N SER A 168 -4.75 25.26 11.18
CA SER A 168 -4.18 25.13 12.51
C SER A 168 -2.78 25.74 12.62
N ALA A 169 -2.55 26.46 13.71
CA ALA A 169 -1.21 26.93 14.07
C ALA A 169 -0.35 25.81 14.67
N MET A 170 0.97 26.02 14.66
CA MET A 170 1.89 25.25 15.49
C MET A 170 1.70 25.59 16.97
N ARG A 171 2.06 24.65 17.84
CA ARG A 171 1.99 24.79 19.29
C ARG A 171 3.07 23.97 19.99
N VAL A 172 3.36 24.33 21.23
CA VAL A 172 4.10 23.48 22.18
C VAL A 172 3.11 22.53 22.87
N LEU A 173 3.49 21.26 23.02
CA LEU A 173 2.74 20.25 23.78
C LEU A 173 3.16 20.31 25.24
N GLY A 174 2.20 20.62 26.12
CA GLY A 174 2.35 20.54 27.57
C GLY A 174 3.41 21.48 28.17
N ASP A 175 3.21 21.94 29.39
CA ASP A 175 4.28 22.52 30.22
C ASP A 175 5.11 21.43 30.95
N GLY A 176 4.98 20.17 30.50
CA GLY A 176 5.60 18.98 31.07
C GLY A 176 5.01 18.48 32.39
N LYS A 177 3.99 19.14 32.99
CA LYS A 177 3.54 18.82 34.36
C LYS A 177 2.29 17.94 34.47
N ALA A 178 1.38 17.97 33.50
CA ALA A 178 0.12 17.24 33.59
C ALA A 178 0.17 15.85 32.93
N ASP A 179 0.79 15.75 31.74
CA ASP A 179 0.71 14.56 30.87
C ASP A 179 2.04 13.80 30.74
N GLY A 180 3.10 14.26 31.42
CA GLY A 180 4.43 13.63 31.41
C GLY A 180 5.20 13.70 30.09
N VAL A 181 4.66 14.36 29.07
CA VAL A 181 5.29 14.57 27.76
C VAL A 181 5.50 16.06 27.46
N ARG A 182 6.45 16.35 26.59
CA ARG A 182 6.69 17.68 25.98
C ARG A 182 6.95 17.54 24.50
N GLY A 183 6.67 18.58 23.71
CA GLY A 183 6.91 18.51 22.27
C GLY A 183 6.43 19.72 21.49
N VAL A 184 6.38 19.57 20.18
CA VAL A 184 5.78 20.54 19.26
C VAL A 184 4.76 19.84 18.37
N GLY A 185 3.74 20.54 17.90
CA GLY A 185 2.71 19.95 17.05
C GLY A 185 1.90 20.99 16.30
N GLN A 186 1.03 20.54 15.40
CA GLN A 186 0.13 21.39 14.64
C GLN A 186 -1.32 21.04 14.98
N GLY A 187 -2.08 22.06 15.44
CA GLY A 187 -3.46 21.87 15.88
C GLY A 187 -3.60 20.72 16.89
N ARG A 188 -4.59 19.85 16.66
CA ARG A 188 -4.84 18.66 17.48
C ARG A 188 -4.36 17.35 16.84
N HIS A 189 -3.74 17.41 15.67
CA HIS A 189 -3.67 16.27 14.77
C HIS A 189 -2.26 15.79 14.42
N LEU A 190 -1.23 16.62 14.59
CA LEU A 190 0.17 16.23 14.43
C LEU A 190 0.98 16.63 15.66
N ALA A 191 1.93 15.78 16.06
CA ALA A 191 2.90 16.12 17.10
C ALA A 191 4.21 15.34 16.97
N ILE A 192 5.30 15.94 17.43
CA ILE A 192 6.54 15.28 17.79
C ILE A 192 6.74 15.51 19.28
N ALA A 193 6.79 14.44 20.07
CA ALA A 193 6.85 14.50 21.52
C ALA A 193 7.99 13.65 22.09
N THR A 194 8.42 13.96 23.31
CA THR A 194 9.44 13.22 24.06
C THR A 194 9.12 13.24 25.56
N GLN A 195 9.71 12.31 26.30
CA GLN A 195 9.76 12.27 27.76
C GLN A 195 11.13 12.72 28.32
N ASP A 196 12.11 12.98 27.45
CA ASP A 196 13.44 13.45 27.86
C ASP A 196 13.35 14.83 28.52
N ALA A 197 13.68 14.90 29.81
CA ALA A 197 13.53 16.11 30.63
C ALA A 197 14.46 17.26 30.22
N ASP A 198 15.58 16.93 29.58
CA ASP A 198 16.60 17.89 29.11
C ASP A 198 16.23 18.53 27.76
N VAL A 199 15.17 18.05 27.10
CA VAL A 199 14.72 18.59 25.82
C VAL A 199 13.85 19.82 26.05
N ARG A 200 14.14 20.88 25.29
CA ARG A 200 13.36 22.13 25.23
C ARG A 200 12.57 22.19 23.93
N CYS A 201 11.38 22.76 23.96
CA CYS A 201 10.56 22.94 22.76
C CYS A 201 10.58 24.43 22.38
N GLY A 202 10.52 24.72 21.09
CA GLY A 202 10.45 26.09 20.62
C GLY A 202 9.75 26.24 19.29
N LEU A 203 9.13 27.39 19.10
CA LEU A 203 8.41 27.81 17.91
C LEU A 203 9.06 29.07 17.32
N GLY A 204 9.08 29.17 16.00
CA GLY A 204 9.64 30.32 15.29
C GLY A 204 9.15 30.38 13.85
N PHE A 205 9.41 31.50 13.17
CA PHE A 205 9.10 31.58 11.73
C PHE A 205 10.04 30.70 10.91
N ARG A 206 11.30 30.57 11.36
CA ARG A 206 12.32 29.70 10.79
C ARG A 206 12.99 28.91 11.92
N LEU A 207 13.60 27.77 11.57
CA LEU A 207 14.44 27.02 12.51
C LEU A 207 15.57 27.89 13.08
N THR A 208 16.20 28.72 12.24
CA THR A 208 17.28 29.61 12.69
C THR A 208 16.83 30.56 13.79
N ASP A 209 15.60 31.06 13.71
CA ASP A 209 15.05 31.95 14.75
C ASP A 209 14.98 31.19 16.07
N ILE A 210 14.50 29.93 16.06
CA ILE A 210 14.42 29.07 17.25
C ILE A 210 15.80 28.80 17.86
N LEU A 211 16.83 28.59 17.03
CA LEU A 211 18.18 28.22 17.48
C LEU A 211 18.90 29.36 18.20
N GLU A 212 18.61 30.60 17.84
CA GLU A 212 19.22 31.82 18.41
C GLU A 212 18.39 32.43 19.55
N GLU A 213 17.13 32.01 19.67
CA GLU A 213 16.17 32.65 20.54
C GLU A 213 16.45 32.41 22.03
N ARG A 214 16.05 33.37 22.84
CA ARG A 214 16.05 33.28 24.30
C ARG A 214 14.98 32.30 24.75
N SER A 215 15.28 31.57 25.83
CA SER A 215 14.37 30.56 26.39
C SER A 215 12.94 31.05 26.62
N GLU A 216 12.78 32.30 27.02
CA GLU A 216 11.51 32.95 27.36
C GLU A 216 10.63 33.21 26.12
N ASN A 217 11.22 33.21 24.93
CA ASN A 217 10.54 33.52 23.67
C ASN A 217 10.24 32.26 22.83
N LEU A 218 10.66 31.07 23.29
CA LEU A 218 10.46 29.82 22.57
C LEU A 218 8.97 29.42 22.44
N ASP A 219 8.09 29.99 23.26
CA ASP A 219 6.63 29.80 23.16
C ASP A 219 5.97 30.77 22.16
N PHE A 220 6.69 31.22 21.14
CA PHE A 220 6.18 32.16 20.14
C PHE A 220 5.05 31.55 19.28
N GLY A 221 3.81 31.78 19.69
CA GLY A 221 2.62 31.15 19.10
C GLY A 221 2.28 31.52 17.65
N LEU A 222 3.04 32.42 17.01
CA LEU A 222 2.93 32.69 15.57
C LEU A 222 3.96 31.93 14.74
N GLY A 223 4.87 31.19 15.39
CA GLY A 223 5.84 30.37 14.70
C GLY A 223 5.16 29.31 13.82
N VAL A 224 5.70 29.12 12.62
CA VAL A 224 5.25 28.09 11.67
C VAL A 224 6.16 26.87 11.68
N ALA A 225 7.37 27.00 12.23
CA ALA A 225 8.28 25.91 12.53
C ALA A 225 8.27 25.61 14.03
N GLY A 226 8.31 24.33 14.38
CA GLY A 226 8.49 23.85 15.74
C GLY A 226 9.67 22.89 15.82
N ALA A 227 10.48 23.01 16.87
CA ALA A 227 11.62 22.13 17.10
C ALA A 227 11.76 21.74 18.57
N LEU A 228 12.21 20.50 18.78
CA LEU A 228 12.75 20.01 20.03
C LEU A 228 14.27 20.21 19.99
N LEU A 229 14.81 20.92 20.98
CA LEU A 229 16.22 21.29 21.12
C LEU A 229 16.85 20.46 22.25
N MET A 230 17.99 19.86 21.98
CA MET A 230 18.76 19.09 22.95
C MET A 230 20.23 19.51 22.91
N ASP A 231 20.83 19.72 24.08
CA ASP A 231 22.24 20.07 24.18
C ASP A 231 23.02 18.84 24.67
N VAL A 232 24.04 18.43 23.90
CA VAL A 232 24.85 17.24 24.20
C VAL A 232 26.21 17.69 24.72
N PRO A 233 26.55 17.41 26.00
CA PRO A 233 27.79 17.89 26.59
C PRO A 233 29.05 17.40 25.87
N ALA A 234 30.13 18.15 26.03
CA ALA A 234 31.45 17.76 25.56
C ALA A 234 31.86 16.39 26.13
N GLY A 235 32.38 15.51 25.28
CA GLY A 235 32.83 14.18 25.70
C GLY A 235 31.72 13.13 25.85
N GLU A 236 30.46 13.47 25.56
CA GLU A 236 29.33 12.55 25.72
C GLU A 236 28.76 12.05 24.39
N ARG A 237 28.14 10.87 24.43
CA ARG A 237 27.24 10.38 23.38
C ARG A 237 25.87 10.19 24.00
N ARG A 238 24.85 10.80 23.42
CA ARG A 238 23.47 10.73 23.93
C ARG A 238 22.50 10.28 22.82
N THR A 239 21.47 9.56 23.24
CA THR A 239 20.32 9.19 22.40
C THR A 239 19.08 9.80 23.02
N PHE A 240 18.26 10.45 22.20
CA PHE A 240 16.98 11.02 22.59
C PHE A 240 15.85 10.28 21.87
N GLU A 241 14.76 10.02 22.58
CA GLU A 241 13.62 9.24 22.08
C GLU A 241 12.43 10.16 21.81
N PHE A 242 11.79 9.96 20.66
CA PHE A 242 10.64 10.75 20.23
C PHE A 242 9.51 9.86 19.75
N ALA A 243 8.28 10.34 19.91
CA ALA A 243 7.11 9.81 19.24
C ALA A 243 6.58 10.84 18.22
N VAL A 244 6.48 10.42 16.96
CA VAL A 244 5.80 11.16 15.91
C VAL A 244 4.36 10.65 15.88
N CYS A 245 3.41 11.52 16.24
CA CYS A 245 2.04 11.16 16.58
C CYS A 245 1.05 11.79 15.61
N PHE A 246 -0.05 11.07 15.39
CA PHE A 246 -1.17 11.45 14.54
C PHE A 246 -2.48 11.31 15.32
N TYR A 247 -3.44 12.20 15.10
CA TYR A 247 -4.76 12.09 15.72
C TYR A 247 -5.85 12.82 14.95
N ARG A 248 -6.89 12.10 14.52
CA ARG A 248 -8.11 12.66 13.97
C ARG A 248 -9.30 12.18 14.80
N GLY A 249 -9.80 13.08 15.65
CA GLY A 249 -10.96 12.83 16.49
C GLY A 249 -12.28 13.21 15.81
N GLY A 250 -13.38 12.62 16.28
CA GLY A 250 -14.73 12.89 15.79
C GLY A 250 -15.11 12.03 14.59
N ILE A 251 -16.17 12.43 13.90
CA ILE A 251 -16.60 11.81 12.65
C ILE A 251 -15.68 12.29 11.52
N VAL A 252 -15.05 11.34 10.84
CA VAL A 252 -13.99 11.59 9.83
C VAL A 252 -14.44 11.28 8.42
N THR A 253 -15.49 10.48 8.26
CA THR A 253 -16.03 10.11 6.96
C THR A 253 -17.38 10.76 6.67
N SER A 254 -17.68 10.93 5.38
CA SER A 254 -19.00 11.31 4.86
C SER A 254 -19.64 10.14 4.11
N GLY A 255 -20.96 10.19 3.92
CA GLY A 255 -21.75 9.10 3.31
C GLY A 255 -22.14 8.02 4.34
N ILE A 256 -21.16 7.58 5.13
CA ILE A 256 -21.36 6.80 6.36
C ILE A 256 -20.59 7.51 7.47
N ASP A 257 -21.24 7.75 8.62
CA ASP A 257 -20.60 8.40 9.76
C ASP A 257 -19.69 7.38 10.48
N CYS A 258 -18.38 7.55 10.34
CA CYS A 258 -17.38 6.75 11.04
C CYS A 258 -16.37 7.66 11.74
N SER A 259 -15.75 7.13 12.79
CA SER A 259 -14.57 7.73 13.45
C SER A 259 -13.38 6.79 13.32
N TYR A 260 -12.15 7.23 13.56
CA TYR A 260 -11.04 6.28 13.67
C TYR A 260 -11.21 5.38 14.89
N TYR A 261 -10.97 4.07 14.74
CA TYR A 261 -11.14 3.10 15.82
C TYR A 261 -10.23 3.40 17.03
N TYR A 262 -9.01 3.92 16.79
CA TYR A 262 -8.10 4.31 17.87
C TYR A 262 -8.68 5.40 18.79
N THR A 263 -9.73 6.14 18.37
CA THR A 263 -10.37 7.15 19.23
C THR A 263 -11.16 6.54 20.38
N ARG A 264 -11.47 5.23 20.32
CA ARG A 264 -11.98 4.45 21.47
C ARG A 264 -10.90 4.24 22.54
N LEU A 265 -9.64 4.32 22.12
CA LEU A 265 -8.45 3.91 22.86
C LEU A 265 -7.68 5.11 23.42
N PHE A 266 -7.71 6.24 22.71
CA PHE A 266 -7.03 7.48 23.02
C PHE A 266 -7.96 8.69 22.79
N ASP A 267 -8.05 9.61 23.75
CA ASP A 267 -8.98 10.74 23.68
C ASP A 267 -8.38 11.96 22.95
N ARG A 268 -7.06 12.04 22.89
CA ARG A 268 -6.30 13.11 22.22
C ARG A 268 -4.87 12.68 21.89
N ILE A 269 -4.20 13.51 21.09
CA ILE A 269 -2.82 13.27 20.65
C ILE A 269 -1.81 13.22 21.80
N GLU A 270 -2.06 13.93 22.91
CA GLU A 270 -1.20 13.83 24.11
C GLU A 270 -1.22 12.43 24.72
N ASP A 271 -2.38 11.75 24.73
CA ASP A 271 -2.50 10.39 25.26
C ASP A 271 -1.79 9.38 24.35
N VAL A 272 -1.82 9.62 23.03
CA VAL A 272 -1.06 8.86 22.03
C VAL A 272 0.44 8.99 22.31
N ALA A 273 0.93 10.23 22.46
CA ALA A 273 2.34 10.49 22.73
C ALA A 273 2.81 9.84 24.04
N ALA A 274 2.06 10.03 25.13
CA ALA A 274 2.38 9.45 26.43
C ALA A 274 2.42 7.92 26.38
N TYR A 275 1.47 7.30 25.68
CA TYR A 275 1.43 5.85 25.51
C TYR A 275 2.56 5.32 24.64
N ALA A 276 2.81 5.92 23.47
CA ALA A 276 3.85 5.47 22.55
C ALA A 276 5.24 5.50 23.19
N LEU A 277 5.56 6.58 23.92
CA LEU A 277 6.83 6.72 24.65
C LEU A 277 6.89 5.75 25.85
N GLY A 278 5.79 5.58 26.60
CA GLY A 278 5.72 4.61 27.69
C GLY A 278 5.86 3.14 27.23
N ALA A 279 5.46 2.84 26.00
CA ALA A 279 5.56 1.52 25.36
C ALA A 279 6.79 1.39 24.43
N ALA A 280 7.76 2.30 24.52
CA ALA A 280 8.91 2.32 23.61
C ALA A 280 9.68 0.99 23.52
N PRO A 281 10.02 0.30 24.63
CA PRO A 281 10.72 -0.98 24.56
C PRO A 281 9.99 -2.04 23.72
N GLU A 282 8.66 -2.04 23.76
CA GLU A 282 7.81 -3.00 23.05
C GLU A 282 7.73 -2.65 21.56
N ILE A 283 7.63 -1.36 21.22
CA ILE A 283 7.60 -0.89 19.84
C ILE A 283 8.96 -1.11 19.14
N LEU A 284 10.07 -0.86 19.85
CA LEU A 284 11.42 -1.14 19.35
C LEU A 284 11.63 -2.64 19.12
N ALA A 285 11.20 -3.48 20.08
CA ALA A 285 11.27 -4.94 19.93
C ALA A 285 10.41 -5.44 18.76
N ALA A 286 9.21 -4.88 18.58
CA ALA A 286 8.35 -5.22 17.44
C ALA A 286 8.98 -4.77 16.10
N SER A 287 9.64 -3.62 16.05
CA SER A 287 10.31 -3.13 14.84
C SER A 287 11.47 -4.04 14.45
N LYS A 288 12.26 -4.47 15.43
CA LYS A 288 13.29 -5.49 15.23
C LYS A 288 12.69 -6.82 14.74
N ALA A 289 11.56 -7.26 15.30
CA ALA A 289 10.91 -8.48 14.83
C ALA A 289 10.44 -8.38 13.37
N SER A 290 9.99 -7.20 12.94
CA SER A 290 9.67 -6.93 11.53
C SER A 290 10.93 -6.99 10.64
N ASP A 291 12.05 -6.44 11.10
CA ASP A 291 13.33 -6.55 10.38
C ASP A 291 13.79 -8.01 10.25
N ASP A 292 13.70 -8.76 11.34
CA ASP A 292 14.09 -10.17 11.40
C ASP A 292 13.23 -11.05 10.47
N LEU A 293 11.97 -10.66 10.17
CA LEU A 293 11.12 -11.36 9.19
C LEU A 293 11.78 -11.44 7.81
N LEU A 294 12.47 -10.37 7.39
CA LEU A 294 13.14 -10.34 6.09
C LEU A 294 14.61 -10.76 6.19
N ALA A 295 15.30 -10.43 7.28
CA ALA A 295 16.72 -10.75 7.44
C ALA A 295 16.99 -12.27 7.43
N HIS A 296 16.07 -13.09 7.93
CA HIS A 296 16.19 -14.55 7.94
C HIS A 296 15.65 -15.23 6.67
N SER A 297 15.12 -14.45 5.73
CA SER A 297 14.57 -14.99 4.48
C SER A 297 15.66 -15.37 3.48
N ARG A 298 15.33 -16.26 2.53
CA ARG A 298 16.23 -16.61 1.41
C ARG A 298 16.21 -15.61 0.25
N LEU A 299 15.45 -14.54 0.38
CA LEU A 299 15.28 -13.52 -0.65
C LEU A 299 16.62 -12.81 -0.98
N SER A 300 16.73 -12.28 -2.19
CA SER A 300 17.85 -11.39 -2.55
C SER A 300 17.76 -10.04 -1.82
N GLU A 301 18.83 -9.23 -1.86
CA GLU A 301 18.77 -7.87 -1.33
C GLU A 301 17.71 -7.02 -2.05
N ASP A 302 17.60 -7.15 -3.38
CA ASP A 302 16.58 -6.46 -4.18
C ASP A 302 15.17 -6.87 -3.80
N GLN A 303 14.92 -8.17 -3.62
CA GLN A 303 13.62 -8.69 -3.21
C GLN A 303 13.25 -8.22 -1.80
N ARG A 304 14.21 -8.25 -0.85
CA ARG A 304 13.99 -7.71 0.51
C ARG A 304 13.67 -6.22 0.47
N PHE A 305 14.40 -5.44 -0.33
CA PHE A 305 14.12 -4.01 -0.50
C PHE A 305 12.70 -3.76 -1.02
N MET A 306 12.31 -4.42 -2.12
CA MET A 306 10.99 -4.22 -2.72
C MET A 306 9.87 -4.62 -1.77
N LEU A 307 10.01 -5.77 -1.10
CA LEU A 307 9.02 -6.24 -0.12
C LEU A 307 8.93 -5.29 1.08
N ALA A 308 10.07 -4.81 1.60
CA ALA A 308 10.07 -3.86 2.71
C ALA A 308 9.39 -2.54 2.33
N HIS A 309 9.71 -2.03 1.14
CA HIS A 309 9.15 -0.78 0.64
C HIS A 309 7.64 -0.88 0.37
N ALA A 310 7.19 -2.01 -0.19
CA ALA A 310 5.78 -2.28 -0.43
C ALA A 310 4.95 -2.40 0.86
N ILE A 311 5.42 -3.17 1.86
CA ILE A 311 4.70 -3.34 3.13
C ILE A 311 4.55 -2.00 3.85
N ARG A 312 5.59 -1.15 3.80
CA ARG A 312 5.52 0.22 4.36
C ARG A 312 4.42 1.05 3.68
N GLY A 313 4.31 1.00 2.35
CA GLY A 313 3.24 1.67 1.58
C GLY A 313 1.84 1.13 1.91
N TYR A 314 1.72 -0.18 2.08
CA TYR A 314 0.49 -0.82 2.56
C TYR A 314 0.09 -0.29 3.93
N CYS A 315 0.97 -0.34 4.94
CA CYS A 315 0.65 0.09 6.30
C CYS A 315 0.17 1.55 6.35
N ALA A 316 0.81 2.45 5.60
CA ALA A 316 0.42 3.85 5.52
C ALA A 316 -0.98 4.08 4.94
N SER A 317 -1.43 3.17 4.08
CA SER A 317 -2.72 3.25 3.42
C SER A 317 -3.85 2.59 4.24
N THR A 318 -3.50 1.87 5.31
CA THR A 318 -4.49 1.19 6.16
C THR A 318 -5.23 2.18 7.07
N GLU A 319 -6.53 1.96 7.19
CA GLU A 319 -7.46 2.77 7.95
C GLU A 319 -8.45 1.85 8.67
N MET A 320 -8.48 1.93 10.00
CA MET A 320 -9.41 1.17 10.82
C MET A 320 -10.39 2.15 11.47
N LEU A 321 -11.65 2.02 11.07
CA LEU A 321 -12.74 2.89 11.50
C LEU A 321 -13.63 2.19 12.52
N ASP A 322 -14.32 2.99 13.32
CA ASP A 322 -15.46 2.60 14.14
C ASP A 322 -16.74 3.14 13.48
N ARG A 323 -17.63 2.22 13.14
CA ARG A 323 -18.97 2.48 12.63
C ARG A 323 -19.96 1.94 13.66
N ASP A 324 -20.55 2.84 14.45
CA ASP A 324 -21.52 2.50 15.50
C ASP A 324 -21.03 1.43 16.50
N GLY A 325 -19.73 1.44 16.82
CA GLY A 325 -19.10 0.48 17.73
C GLY A 325 -18.54 -0.77 17.06
N GLU A 326 -18.74 -0.95 15.76
CA GLU A 326 -18.17 -2.05 14.97
C GLU A 326 -16.91 -1.59 14.23
N ALA A 327 -15.92 -2.48 14.14
CA ALA A 327 -14.72 -2.20 13.36
C ALA A 327 -15.01 -2.29 11.86
N LEU A 328 -14.49 -1.32 11.10
CA LEU A 328 -14.55 -1.28 9.64
C LEU A 328 -13.12 -1.12 9.11
N TRP A 329 -12.62 -2.15 8.43
CA TRP A 329 -11.29 -2.16 7.83
C TRP A 329 -11.30 -1.54 6.44
N VAL A 330 -10.32 -0.67 6.19
CA VAL A 330 -10.10 0.02 4.93
C VAL A 330 -8.61 -0.05 4.56
N VAL A 331 -8.34 -0.28 3.28
CA VAL A 331 -7.07 0.06 2.64
C VAL A 331 -7.35 1.07 1.54
N ASN A 332 -6.77 2.26 1.68
CA ASN A 332 -6.93 3.35 0.72
C ASN A 332 -5.98 3.19 -0.48
N GLU A 333 -6.45 3.50 -1.68
CA GLU A 333 -5.69 3.33 -2.91
C GLU A 333 -4.67 4.46 -3.14
N GLY A 334 -3.65 4.54 -2.29
CA GLY A 334 -2.50 5.44 -2.43
C GLY A 334 -2.86 6.87 -2.86
N GLU A 335 -2.30 7.33 -3.99
CA GLU A 335 -2.58 8.67 -4.52
C GLU A 335 -4.04 8.95 -4.90
N TYR A 336 -4.80 7.90 -5.22
CA TYR A 336 -6.21 8.02 -5.61
C TYR A 336 -7.12 8.01 -4.37
N ARG A 337 -6.69 7.38 -3.29
CA ARG A 337 -7.42 7.25 -2.01
C ARG A 337 -8.80 6.62 -2.16
N MET A 338 -9.01 5.78 -3.17
CA MET A 338 -10.23 4.98 -3.26
C MET A 338 -10.28 3.96 -2.13
N ILE A 339 -11.45 3.78 -1.53
CA ILE A 339 -11.67 3.01 -0.32
C ILE A 339 -11.90 1.55 -0.71
N ASN A 340 -11.02 0.64 -0.27
CA ASN A 340 -11.14 -0.80 -0.51
C ASN A 340 -11.37 -1.14 -1.99
N THR A 341 -10.56 -0.56 -2.88
CA THR A 341 -10.54 -0.98 -4.29
C THR A 341 -10.35 -2.49 -4.37
N PHE A 342 -11.27 -3.17 -5.03
CA PHE A 342 -11.48 -4.58 -4.75
C PHE A 342 -10.54 -5.50 -5.52
N ASP A 343 -10.11 -5.05 -6.70
CA ASP A 343 -9.00 -5.63 -7.44
C ASP A 343 -7.64 -5.37 -6.77
N LEU A 344 -7.53 -4.40 -5.87
CA LEU A 344 -6.40 -4.32 -4.93
C LEU A 344 -6.56 -5.30 -3.76
N THR A 345 -7.78 -5.45 -3.25
CA THR A 345 -8.09 -6.37 -2.12
C THR A 345 -7.67 -7.80 -2.43
N VAL A 346 -7.91 -8.30 -3.65
CA VAL A 346 -7.48 -9.65 -4.05
C VAL A 346 -5.96 -9.82 -4.08
N ASP A 347 -5.21 -8.74 -4.27
CA ASP A 347 -3.74 -8.76 -4.28
C ASP A 347 -3.16 -8.56 -2.87
N HIS A 348 -3.85 -7.78 -2.02
CA HIS A 348 -3.52 -7.65 -0.59
C HIS A 348 -3.81 -8.93 0.20
N LEU A 349 -4.74 -9.76 -0.29
CA LEU A 349 -5.27 -10.96 0.33
C LEU A 349 -4.21 -11.83 1.01
N PHE A 350 -3.10 -12.13 0.33
CA PHE A 350 -2.08 -13.03 0.87
C PHE A 350 -1.34 -12.42 2.06
N PHE A 351 -1.13 -11.11 2.04
CA PHE A 351 -0.54 -10.37 3.15
C PHE A 351 -1.52 -10.29 4.31
N GLU A 352 -2.78 -9.92 4.03
CA GLU A 352 -3.81 -9.83 5.07
C GLU A 352 -4.14 -11.17 5.71
N LEU A 353 -4.18 -12.29 4.98
CA LEU A 353 -4.36 -13.61 5.58
C LEU A 353 -3.19 -13.99 6.48
N LYS A 354 -1.95 -13.62 6.12
CA LYS A 354 -0.78 -13.85 6.97
C LYS A 354 -0.84 -13.02 8.26
N MET A 355 -1.34 -11.78 8.17
CA MET A 355 -1.27 -10.81 9.27
C MET A 355 -2.55 -10.76 10.09
N ASN A 356 -3.70 -10.57 9.43
CA ASN A 356 -5.00 -10.20 10.00
C ASN A 356 -6.17 -10.86 9.23
N PRO A 357 -6.41 -12.19 9.30
CA PRO A 357 -7.48 -12.84 8.54
C PRO A 357 -8.88 -12.23 8.73
N TRP A 358 -9.17 -11.66 9.92
CA TRP A 358 -10.45 -11.02 10.20
C TRP A 358 -10.70 -9.78 9.33
N ALA A 359 -9.65 -9.09 8.87
CA ALA A 359 -9.76 -7.92 8.00
C ALA A 359 -10.31 -8.31 6.61
N VAL A 360 -9.84 -9.45 6.07
CA VAL A 360 -10.36 -10.02 4.82
C VAL A 360 -11.85 -10.34 4.96
N ARG A 361 -12.26 -11.01 6.06
CA ARG A 361 -13.67 -11.28 6.36
C ARG A 361 -14.48 -9.98 6.41
N ASN A 362 -13.97 -8.98 7.12
CA ASN A 362 -14.62 -7.68 7.30
C ASN A 362 -14.87 -6.97 5.96
N VAL A 363 -13.88 -6.93 5.06
CA VAL A 363 -14.04 -6.32 3.72
C VAL A 363 -15.02 -7.12 2.86
N LEU A 364 -14.95 -8.45 2.87
CA LEU A 364 -15.88 -9.31 2.11
C LEU A 364 -17.32 -9.13 2.57
N ASP A 365 -17.57 -9.02 3.87
CA ASP A 365 -18.90 -8.78 4.43
C ASP A 365 -19.42 -7.38 4.05
N GLN A 366 -18.58 -6.35 4.10
CA GLN A 366 -18.93 -5.00 3.61
C GLN A 366 -19.37 -5.02 2.14
N PHE A 367 -18.65 -5.75 1.28
CA PHE A 367 -19.01 -5.90 -0.14
C PHE A 367 -20.36 -6.59 -0.34
N ILE A 368 -20.65 -7.64 0.42
CA ILE A 368 -21.95 -8.32 0.37
C ILE A 368 -23.08 -7.36 0.80
N GLU A 369 -22.89 -6.68 1.93
CA GLU A 369 -23.93 -5.94 2.62
C GLU A 369 -24.31 -4.63 1.95
N THR A 370 -23.32 -3.90 1.41
CA THR A 370 -23.53 -2.53 0.91
C THR A 370 -23.09 -2.35 -0.55
N TYR A 371 -22.02 -3.04 -0.97
CA TYR A 371 -21.34 -2.76 -2.22
C TYR A 371 -21.45 -3.88 -3.25
N SER A 372 -22.55 -4.63 -3.19
CA SER A 372 -22.95 -5.60 -4.21
C SER A 372 -24.09 -5.05 -5.08
N TYR A 373 -24.23 -5.58 -6.28
CA TYR A 373 -25.35 -5.27 -7.17
C TYR A 373 -25.68 -6.44 -8.09
N ARG A 374 -26.83 -6.35 -8.77
CA ARG A 374 -27.25 -7.29 -9.82
C ARG A 374 -27.47 -6.53 -11.12
N ASP A 375 -27.18 -7.18 -12.24
CA ASP A 375 -27.29 -6.61 -13.58
C ASP A 375 -27.92 -7.59 -14.59
N GLU A 376 -28.04 -7.11 -15.83
CA GLU A 376 -28.24 -7.92 -17.04
C GLU A 376 -26.95 -7.83 -17.88
N VAL A 377 -26.85 -8.62 -18.96
CA VAL A 377 -25.68 -8.62 -19.84
C VAL A 377 -26.06 -8.52 -21.31
N HIS A 378 -25.16 -8.02 -22.15
CA HIS A 378 -25.37 -7.90 -23.59
C HIS A 378 -24.16 -8.41 -24.39
N PHE A 379 -24.42 -8.85 -25.62
CA PHE A 379 -23.35 -9.12 -26.58
C PHE A 379 -22.73 -7.81 -27.09
N PRO A 380 -21.48 -7.85 -27.59
CA PRO A 380 -20.85 -6.67 -28.18
C PRO A 380 -21.64 -6.16 -29.39
N GLY A 381 -22.02 -4.88 -29.37
CA GLY A 381 -22.78 -4.26 -30.46
C GLY A 381 -24.26 -4.67 -30.54
N ASP A 382 -24.76 -5.46 -29.59
CA ASP A 382 -26.17 -5.80 -29.46
C ASP A 382 -26.85 -4.93 -28.37
N THR A 383 -28.15 -4.74 -28.50
CA THR A 383 -29.00 -4.05 -27.52
C THR A 383 -29.88 -5.02 -26.71
N ALA A 384 -29.96 -6.30 -27.13
CA ALA A 384 -30.67 -7.31 -26.37
C ALA A 384 -29.97 -7.59 -25.03
N LEU A 385 -30.76 -7.55 -23.97
CA LEU A 385 -30.33 -7.90 -22.62
C LEU A 385 -30.67 -9.36 -22.31
N TYR A 386 -29.74 -10.04 -21.68
CA TYR A 386 -29.86 -11.41 -21.19
C TYR A 386 -29.67 -11.42 -19.67
N PRO A 387 -30.15 -12.46 -18.97
CA PRO A 387 -29.94 -12.57 -17.52
C PRO A 387 -28.46 -12.42 -17.16
N GLY A 388 -28.14 -11.49 -16.25
CA GLY A 388 -26.81 -11.30 -15.68
C GLY A 388 -26.72 -11.96 -14.31
N GLY A 389 -26.27 -11.23 -13.29
CA GLY A 389 -26.26 -11.76 -11.94
C GLY A 389 -25.58 -10.86 -10.91
N LEU A 390 -25.26 -11.44 -9.76
CA LEU A 390 -24.54 -10.75 -8.69
C LEU A 390 -23.14 -10.31 -9.16
N SER A 391 -22.72 -9.12 -8.74
CA SER A 391 -21.35 -8.64 -8.76
C SER A 391 -21.12 -7.62 -7.64
N PHE A 392 -19.92 -7.08 -7.57
CA PHE A 392 -19.42 -6.17 -6.55
C PHE A 392 -18.86 -4.92 -7.23
N THR A 393 -18.95 -3.78 -6.55
CA THR A 393 -18.42 -2.51 -7.07
C THR A 393 -16.91 -2.51 -7.09
N HIS A 394 -16.32 -1.63 -7.91
CA HIS A 394 -14.87 -1.41 -7.93
C HIS A 394 -14.29 -1.03 -6.56
N ASP A 395 -14.94 -0.09 -5.88
CA ASP A 395 -14.52 0.46 -4.59
C ASP A 395 -15.75 0.79 -3.72
N MET A 396 -15.48 1.21 -2.49
CA MET A 396 -16.48 1.62 -1.51
C MET A 396 -16.60 3.15 -1.35
N GLY A 397 -15.89 3.94 -2.15
CA GLY A 397 -15.79 5.39 -1.97
C GLY A 397 -14.40 5.93 -2.23
N VAL A 398 -14.16 7.19 -1.86
CA VAL A 398 -12.86 7.86 -2.04
C VAL A 398 -12.62 8.94 -1.00
N ALA A 399 -11.40 9.01 -0.48
CA ALA A 399 -10.91 10.08 0.40
C ALA A 399 -11.88 10.39 1.55
N ASN A 400 -12.20 9.36 2.34
CA ASN A 400 -13.13 9.41 3.47
C ASN A 400 -14.58 9.76 3.08
N VAL A 401 -14.96 9.64 1.81
CA VAL A 401 -16.36 9.73 1.37
C VAL A 401 -16.80 8.36 0.87
N PHE A 402 -17.58 7.66 1.68
CA PHE A 402 -18.19 6.39 1.29
C PHE A 402 -19.19 6.60 0.16
N SER A 403 -19.15 5.72 -0.82
CA SER A 403 -20.09 5.73 -1.94
C SER A 403 -21.46 5.24 -1.50
N ARG A 404 -22.48 5.57 -2.31
CA ARG A 404 -23.84 5.06 -2.08
C ARG A 404 -23.90 3.54 -2.34
N PRO A 405 -24.83 2.81 -1.72
CA PRO A 405 -24.96 1.36 -1.90
C PRO A 405 -25.04 0.93 -3.38
N GLY A 406 -24.37 -0.19 -3.69
CA GLY A 406 -24.33 -0.81 -5.02
C GLY A 406 -23.66 0.02 -6.12
N HIS A 407 -22.86 1.03 -5.75
CA HIS A 407 -22.08 1.85 -6.68
C HIS A 407 -20.69 2.16 -6.11
N SER A 408 -19.68 2.16 -6.97
CA SER A 408 -18.34 2.70 -6.68
C SER A 408 -18.27 4.21 -6.93
N CYS A 409 -17.17 4.84 -6.53
CA CYS A 409 -16.83 6.19 -6.99
C CYS A 409 -16.15 6.20 -8.37
N TYR A 410 -15.55 5.08 -8.78
CA TYR A 410 -14.77 4.96 -10.02
C TYR A 410 -15.62 4.74 -11.28
N GLU A 411 -16.57 3.80 -11.24
CA GLU A 411 -17.19 3.25 -12.45
C GLU A 411 -18.23 4.18 -13.08
N LYS A 412 -18.17 4.30 -14.40
CA LYS A 412 -19.03 5.12 -15.27
C LYS A 412 -19.61 4.28 -16.40
N THR A 413 -20.69 4.78 -16.98
CA THR A 413 -21.43 4.13 -18.06
C THR A 413 -21.05 4.70 -19.44
N GLY A 414 -21.27 3.94 -20.51
CA GLY A 414 -21.06 4.34 -21.91
C GLY A 414 -19.59 4.36 -22.35
N LEU A 415 -18.71 3.63 -21.66
CA LEU A 415 -17.27 3.59 -21.91
C LEU A 415 -16.78 2.16 -22.21
N ASP A 416 -15.61 2.04 -22.85
CA ASP A 416 -14.92 0.79 -23.17
C ASP A 416 -13.44 0.78 -22.74
N GLY A 417 -13.05 1.73 -21.89
CA GLY A 417 -11.69 1.90 -21.35
C GLY A 417 -11.73 2.42 -19.91
N CYS A 418 -10.66 3.05 -19.43
CA CYS A 418 -10.53 3.59 -18.07
C CYS A 418 -11.82 4.27 -17.57
N PHE A 419 -12.18 3.98 -16.32
CA PHE A 419 -13.46 4.31 -15.66
C PHE A 419 -14.69 3.49 -16.09
N SER A 420 -14.60 2.58 -17.06
CA SER A 420 -15.71 1.64 -17.31
C SER A 420 -15.88 0.66 -16.14
N HIS A 421 -17.00 -0.06 -16.14
CA HIS A 421 -17.32 -1.04 -15.11
C HIS A 421 -16.37 -2.26 -15.14
N MET A 422 -16.08 -2.80 -13.95
CA MET A 422 -15.24 -3.98 -13.72
C MET A 422 -16.07 -5.18 -13.24
N THR A 423 -17.27 -5.36 -13.76
CA THR A 423 -18.27 -6.28 -13.19
C THR A 423 -17.80 -7.73 -13.08
N HIS A 424 -17.23 -8.31 -14.12
CA HIS A 424 -16.75 -9.70 -14.10
C HIS A 424 -15.44 -9.84 -13.31
N GLU A 425 -14.57 -8.84 -13.40
CA GLU A 425 -13.34 -8.72 -12.59
C GLU A 425 -13.66 -8.80 -11.10
N GLN A 426 -14.57 -7.97 -10.61
CA GLN A 426 -14.91 -7.92 -9.18
C GLN A 426 -15.74 -9.11 -8.70
N LEU A 427 -16.59 -9.68 -9.55
CA LEU A 427 -17.25 -10.96 -9.29
C LEU A 427 -16.23 -12.08 -9.02
N VAL A 428 -15.24 -12.21 -9.91
CA VAL A 428 -14.18 -13.23 -9.77
C VAL A 428 -13.27 -12.90 -8.59
N ASN A 429 -12.95 -11.63 -8.33
CA ASN A 429 -12.17 -11.22 -7.15
C ASN A 429 -12.85 -11.62 -5.85
N TRP A 430 -14.16 -11.43 -5.73
CA TRP A 430 -14.89 -11.86 -4.53
C TRP A 430 -14.77 -13.37 -4.31
N LEU A 431 -14.96 -14.16 -5.38
CA LEU A 431 -14.82 -15.62 -5.30
C LEU A 431 -13.40 -16.04 -4.93
N CYS A 432 -12.39 -15.45 -5.57
CA CYS A 432 -10.98 -15.68 -5.25
C CYS A 432 -10.67 -15.36 -3.78
N CYS A 433 -11.06 -14.18 -3.29
CA CYS A 433 -10.86 -13.79 -1.89
C CYS A 433 -11.61 -14.70 -0.92
N ALA A 434 -12.91 -14.92 -1.13
CA ALA A 434 -13.78 -15.66 -0.22
C ALA A 434 -13.38 -17.15 -0.13
N THR A 435 -13.08 -17.79 -1.26
CA THR A 435 -12.63 -19.19 -1.26
C THR A 435 -11.25 -19.34 -0.62
N THR A 436 -10.34 -18.40 -0.85
CA THR A 436 -9.01 -18.40 -0.22
C THR A 436 -9.10 -18.16 1.29
N TYR A 437 -9.95 -17.22 1.71
CA TYR A 437 -10.23 -16.97 3.13
C TYR A 437 -10.73 -18.24 3.84
N VAL A 438 -11.72 -18.91 3.25
CA VAL A 438 -12.28 -20.17 3.79
C VAL A 438 -11.22 -21.26 3.82
N ALA A 439 -10.45 -21.44 2.74
CA ALA A 439 -9.40 -22.45 2.68
C ALA A 439 -8.28 -22.21 3.71
N TYR A 440 -7.97 -20.94 4.00
CA TYR A 440 -6.91 -20.56 4.94
C TYR A 440 -7.36 -20.62 6.39
N THR A 441 -8.58 -20.19 6.70
CA THR A 441 -9.06 -20.02 8.09
C THR A 441 -9.93 -21.16 8.60
N ASP A 442 -10.49 -21.97 7.70
CA ASP A 442 -11.52 -22.97 8.01
C ASP A 442 -12.75 -22.38 8.75
N ASP A 443 -13.11 -21.10 8.47
CA ASP A 443 -14.29 -20.44 9.05
C ASP A 443 -15.61 -21.01 8.46
N GLN A 444 -15.96 -22.22 8.88
CA GLN A 444 -17.20 -22.90 8.50
C GLN A 444 -18.47 -22.13 8.90
N PRO A 445 -18.54 -21.47 10.08
CA PRO A 445 -19.69 -20.63 10.42
C PRO A 445 -19.92 -19.49 9.43
N TRP A 446 -18.86 -18.79 9.00
CA TRP A 446 -18.99 -17.73 7.99
C TRP A 446 -19.41 -18.30 6.63
N LEU A 447 -18.76 -19.39 6.19
CA LEU A 447 -19.13 -20.08 4.95
C LEU A 447 -20.60 -20.49 4.93
N ALA A 448 -21.10 -21.10 6.00
CA ALA A 448 -22.49 -21.55 6.09
C ALA A 448 -23.48 -20.38 5.97
N ARG A 449 -23.17 -19.22 6.57
CA ARG A 449 -23.99 -18.00 6.46
C ARG A 449 -23.96 -17.39 5.07
N ARG A 450 -22.83 -17.51 4.36
CA ARG A 450 -22.61 -16.88 3.05
C ARG A 450 -22.78 -17.84 1.87
N LEU A 451 -23.14 -19.11 2.09
CA LEU A 451 -23.20 -20.13 1.04
C LEU A 451 -24.07 -19.71 -0.15
N SER A 452 -25.22 -19.05 0.09
CA SER A 452 -26.09 -18.56 -0.98
C SER A 452 -25.42 -17.53 -1.89
N ILE A 453 -24.48 -16.74 -1.37
CA ILE A 453 -23.72 -15.77 -2.17
C ILE A 453 -22.81 -16.51 -3.17
N PHE A 454 -22.17 -17.61 -2.76
CA PHE A 454 -21.40 -18.45 -3.68
C PHE A 454 -22.29 -19.05 -4.79
N GLU A 455 -23.51 -19.47 -4.45
CA GLU A 455 -24.49 -20.00 -5.43
C GLU A 455 -24.88 -18.90 -6.45
N GLU A 456 -25.16 -17.68 -5.99
CA GLU A 456 -25.46 -16.54 -6.87
C GLU A 456 -24.26 -16.12 -7.74
N CYS A 457 -23.05 -16.15 -7.18
CA CYS A 457 -21.83 -15.87 -7.93
C CYS A 457 -21.60 -16.91 -9.04
N LEU A 458 -21.79 -18.21 -8.77
CA LEU A 458 -21.73 -19.24 -9.81
C LEU A 458 -22.74 -18.96 -10.93
N GLN A 459 -23.98 -18.63 -10.59
CA GLN A 459 -25.00 -18.31 -11.58
C GLN A 459 -24.62 -17.09 -12.43
N SER A 460 -24.03 -16.06 -11.80
CA SER A 460 -23.53 -14.87 -12.50
C SER A 460 -22.42 -15.22 -13.49
N LEU A 461 -21.45 -16.05 -13.10
CA LEU A 461 -20.38 -16.53 -14.00
C LEU A 461 -20.94 -17.29 -15.21
N LEU A 462 -21.90 -18.20 -14.98
CA LEU A 462 -22.54 -18.99 -16.03
C LEU A 462 -23.27 -18.11 -17.05
N ASN A 463 -23.90 -17.05 -16.59
CA ASN A 463 -24.69 -16.14 -17.41
C ASN A 463 -23.81 -15.20 -18.24
N ARG A 464 -22.66 -14.78 -17.69
CA ARG A 464 -21.66 -13.95 -18.38
C ARG A 464 -20.84 -14.71 -19.42
N ASP A 465 -20.78 -16.04 -19.33
CA ASP A 465 -20.18 -16.90 -20.35
C ASP A 465 -21.05 -16.94 -21.61
N HIS A 466 -22.25 -17.50 -21.48
CA HIS A 466 -23.22 -17.51 -22.55
C HIS A 466 -24.65 -17.77 -22.03
N PRO A 467 -25.69 -17.07 -22.55
CA PRO A 467 -27.08 -17.28 -22.14
C PRO A 467 -27.63 -18.67 -22.53
N ASP A 468 -27.17 -19.23 -23.65
CA ASP A 468 -27.43 -20.62 -24.04
C ASP A 468 -26.37 -21.55 -23.42
N PRO A 469 -26.75 -22.48 -22.51
CA PRO A 469 -25.83 -23.41 -21.86
C PRO A 469 -25.02 -24.30 -22.82
N GLU A 470 -25.52 -24.59 -24.02
CA GLU A 470 -24.84 -25.45 -25.00
C GLU A 470 -23.73 -24.71 -25.76
N GLN A 471 -23.71 -23.38 -25.70
CA GLN A 471 -22.71 -22.53 -26.35
C GLN A 471 -21.64 -22.00 -25.37
N ARG A 472 -21.77 -22.32 -24.09
CA ARG A 472 -20.79 -21.96 -23.05
C ARG A 472 -19.41 -22.52 -23.34
N ASN A 473 -18.39 -21.70 -23.17
CA ASN A 473 -16.99 -22.07 -23.39
C ASN A 473 -16.12 -21.87 -22.13
N GLY A 474 -16.71 -21.42 -21.03
CA GLY A 474 -16.06 -21.15 -19.75
C GLY A 474 -15.41 -19.77 -19.61
N LEU A 475 -15.41 -18.94 -20.65
CA LEU A 475 -14.88 -17.57 -20.66
C LEU A 475 -16.01 -16.55 -20.62
N MET A 476 -15.74 -15.34 -20.12
CA MET A 476 -16.68 -14.22 -20.23
C MET A 476 -16.88 -13.83 -21.70
N GLY A 477 -18.13 -13.90 -22.17
CA GLY A 477 -18.54 -13.55 -23.53
C GLY A 477 -19.47 -12.33 -23.64
N LEU A 478 -20.04 -11.86 -22.53
CA LEU A 478 -21.02 -10.76 -22.48
C LEU A 478 -20.63 -9.72 -21.44
N ASP A 479 -20.91 -8.46 -21.74
CA ASP A 479 -20.63 -7.30 -20.89
C ASP A 479 -21.89 -6.88 -20.10
N SER A 480 -21.69 -6.34 -18.91
CA SER A 480 -22.74 -5.83 -18.03
C SER A 480 -23.54 -4.71 -18.67
N SER A 481 -24.85 -4.72 -18.42
CA SER A 481 -25.76 -3.60 -18.74
C SER A 481 -25.38 -2.29 -18.04
N ARG A 482 -24.57 -2.35 -16.96
CA ARG A 482 -24.00 -1.17 -16.31
C ARG A 482 -23.08 -0.36 -17.25
N THR A 483 -22.49 -1.01 -18.26
CA THR A 483 -21.63 -0.33 -19.23
C THR A 483 -22.42 0.52 -20.24
N ASP A 484 -23.76 0.43 -20.28
CA ASP A 484 -24.62 1.17 -21.22
C ASP A 484 -24.15 1.04 -22.68
N HIS A 485 -24.10 -0.21 -23.17
CA HIS A 485 -23.60 -0.58 -24.51
C HIS A 485 -22.09 -0.36 -24.75
N GLY A 486 -21.36 0.04 -23.71
CA GLY A 486 -19.91 0.01 -23.68
C GLY A 486 -19.34 -1.40 -23.54
N ALA A 487 -18.19 -1.51 -22.89
CA ALA A 487 -17.58 -2.80 -22.55
C ALA A 487 -16.93 -2.75 -21.17
N GLU A 488 -16.89 -3.89 -20.49
CA GLU A 488 -16.22 -3.99 -19.21
C GLU A 488 -14.70 -3.98 -19.36
N ILE A 489 -14.04 -3.43 -18.34
CA ILE A 489 -12.59 -3.44 -18.21
C ILE A 489 -12.13 -4.36 -17.07
N THR A 490 -10.84 -4.68 -17.06
CA THR A 490 -10.18 -5.36 -15.94
C THR A 490 -9.53 -4.34 -15.00
N THR A 491 -8.86 -4.83 -13.96
CA THR A 491 -7.97 -4.02 -13.11
C THR A 491 -6.94 -3.20 -13.91
N TYR A 492 -6.52 -3.64 -15.10
CA TYR A 492 -5.54 -2.95 -15.94
C TYR A 492 -6.18 -1.82 -16.75
N ASP A 493 -6.83 -0.90 -16.06
CA ASP A 493 -7.67 0.16 -16.61
C ASP A 493 -6.96 1.14 -17.56
N SER A 494 -5.67 1.37 -17.33
CA SER A 494 -4.81 2.27 -18.10
C SER A 494 -4.06 1.56 -19.25
N LEU A 495 -4.32 0.27 -19.47
CA LEU A 495 -3.67 -0.52 -20.50
C LEU A 495 -4.52 -0.60 -21.77
N ASP A 496 -3.89 -0.99 -22.88
CA ASP A 496 -4.60 -1.32 -24.10
C ASP A 496 -5.46 -2.58 -23.92
N LYS A 497 -6.26 -2.92 -24.94
CA LYS A 497 -7.18 -4.08 -24.91
C LYS A 497 -6.53 -5.41 -24.51
N SER A 498 -5.20 -5.54 -24.62
CA SER A 498 -4.48 -6.77 -24.22
C SER A 498 -4.71 -7.13 -22.76
N LEU A 499 -4.78 -6.13 -21.88
CA LEU A 499 -5.02 -6.31 -20.46
C LEU A 499 -6.30 -5.58 -20.03
N GLY A 500 -6.59 -4.42 -20.61
CA GLY A 500 -7.70 -3.58 -20.18
C GLY A 500 -9.09 -4.13 -20.49
N GLN A 501 -9.28 -4.94 -21.55
CA GLN A 501 -10.59 -5.52 -21.87
C GLN A 501 -10.85 -6.78 -21.03
N ALA A 502 -12.04 -6.91 -20.42
CA ALA A 502 -12.42 -8.09 -19.64
C ALA A 502 -12.91 -9.28 -20.51
N ARG A 503 -13.83 -9.01 -21.44
CA ARG A 503 -14.43 -10.03 -22.31
C ARG A 503 -13.37 -10.77 -23.12
N ASN A 504 -13.48 -12.11 -23.14
CA ASN A 504 -12.57 -13.05 -23.82
C ASN A 504 -11.08 -12.91 -23.45
N ASN A 505 -10.74 -12.23 -22.36
CA ASN A 505 -9.36 -12.00 -21.96
C ASN A 505 -8.74 -13.23 -21.28
N VAL A 506 -7.53 -13.63 -21.67
CA VAL A 506 -6.88 -14.83 -21.11
C VAL A 506 -6.48 -14.67 -19.64
N TYR A 507 -6.08 -13.48 -19.20
CA TYR A 507 -5.81 -13.20 -17.78
C TYR A 507 -7.09 -13.45 -16.95
N MET A 508 -8.22 -12.87 -17.38
CA MET A 508 -9.50 -13.10 -16.72
C MET A 508 -10.00 -14.53 -16.85
N GLY A 509 -9.74 -15.20 -17.97
CA GLY A 509 -10.06 -16.59 -18.19
C GLY A 509 -9.40 -17.51 -17.18
N VAL A 510 -8.09 -17.37 -16.93
CA VAL A 510 -7.39 -18.21 -15.94
C VAL A 510 -7.85 -17.89 -14.53
N LYS A 511 -8.16 -16.63 -14.20
CA LYS A 511 -8.74 -16.27 -12.90
C LYS A 511 -10.15 -16.86 -12.70
N THR A 512 -10.96 -16.87 -13.76
CA THR A 512 -12.29 -17.47 -13.79
C THR A 512 -12.21 -18.99 -13.65
N TRP A 513 -11.26 -19.65 -14.33
CA TRP A 513 -10.97 -21.08 -14.15
C TRP A 513 -10.66 -21.42 -12.69
N ALA A 514 -9.79 -20.63 -12.03
CA ALA A 514 -9.45 -20.84 -10.63
C ALA A 514 -10.67 -20.73 -9.71
N SER A 515 -11.56 -19.77 -9.99
CA SER A 515 -12.83 -19.63 -9.25
C SER A 515 -13.75 -20.85 -9.45
N TYR A 516 -13.87 -21.39 -10.66
CA TYR A 516 -14.66 -22.61 -10.89
C TYR A 516 -14.09 -23.83 -10.15
N VAL A 517 -12.76 -24.00 -10.15
CA VAL A 517 -12.08 -25.08 -9.40
C VAL A 517 -12.37 -24.95 -7.90
N ALA A 518 -12.22 -23.75 -7.34
CA ALA A 518 -12.48 -23.51 -5.93
C ALA A 518 -13.96 -23.75 -5.57
N LEU A 519 -14.89 -23.30 -6.41
CA LEU A 519 -16.33 -23.53 -6.24
C LEU A 519 -16.70 -25.01 -6.31
N GLU A 520 -16.11 -25.79 -7.22
CA GLU A 520 -16.34 -27.24 -7.31
C GLU A 520 -16.04 -27.93 -5.98
N ARG A 521 -14.87 -27.62 -5.39
CA ARG A 521 -14.43 -28.19 -4.11
C ARG A 521 -15.29 -27.71 -2.95
N LEU A 522 -15.56 -26.41 -2.88
CA LEU A 522 -16.40 -25.80 -1.85
C LEU A 522 -17.80 -26.41 -1.85
N PHE A 523 -18.46 -26.48 -3.01
CA PHE A 523 -19.81 -27.05 -3.11
C PHE A 523 -19.82 -28.56 -2.83
N ALA A 524 -18.79 -29.30 -3.27
CA ALA A 524 -18.68 -30.72 -2.93
C ALA A 524 -18.58 -30.92 -1.40
N ALA A 525 -17.76 -30.12 -0.72
CA ALA A 525 -17.61 -30.17 0.74
C ALA A 525 -18.91 -29.78 1.48
N GLN A 526 -19.71 -28.87 0.91
CA GLN A 526 -21.01 -28.44 1.47
C GLN A 526 -22.20 -29.32 1.01
N GLY A 527 -21.95 -30.46 0.37
CA GLY A 527 -22.98 -31.40 -0.07
C GLY A 527 -23.89 -30.89 -1.20
N ARG A 528 -23.43 -29.88 -1.97
CA ARG A 528 -24.12 -29.31 -3.14
C ARG A 528 -23.65 -29.97 -4.43
N ALA A 529 -23.97 -31.25 -4.61
CA ALA A 529 -23.41 -32.08 -5.68
C ALA A 529 -23.67 -31.54 -7.11
N ASP A 530 -24.85 -30.98 -7.38
CA ASP A 530 -25.18 -30.45 -8.72
C ASP A 530 -24.42 -29.15 -9.04
N LEU A 531 -24.26 -28.27 -8.04
CA LEU A 531 -23.46 -27.05 -8.19
C LEU A 531 -21.98 -27.40 -8.36
N ALA A 532 -21.46 -28.34 -7.57
CA ALA A 532 -20.09 -28.82 -7.71
C ALA A 532 -19.81 -29.36 -9.12
N ARG A 533 -20.70 -30.21 -9.65
CA ARG A 533 -20.59 -30.74 -11.02
C ARG A 533 -20.67 -29.64 -12.08
N THR A 534 -21.51 -28.63 -11.87
CA THR A 534 -21.64 -27.49 -12.78
C THR A 534 -20.36 -26.66 -12.79
N SER A 535 -19.82 -26.33 -11.63
CA SER A 535 -18.53 -25.63 -11.51
C SER A 535 -17.41 -26.43 -12.17
N GLY A 536 -17.32 -27.74 -11.92
CA GLY A 536 -16.32 -28.60 -12.55
C GLY A 536 -16.41 -28.62 -14.07
N ARG A 537 -17.63 -28.74 -14.63
CA ARG A 537 -17.83 -28.70 -16.09
C ARG A 537 -17.37 -27.37 -16.68
N GLN A 538 -17.64 -26.25 -16.03
CA GLN A 538 -17.18 -24.94 -16.49
C GLN A 538 -15.66 -24.78 -16.38
N ALA A 539 -15.03 -25.31 -15.32
CA ALA A 539 -13.58 -25.36 -15.21
C ALA A 539 -12.95 -26.13 -16.39
N ASP A 540 -13.53 -27.28 -16.78
CA ASP A 540 -13.07 -28.06 -17.93
C ASP A 540 -13.23 -27.33 -19.25
N LEU A 541 -14.36 -26.65 -19.45
CA LEU A 541 -14.61 -25.84 -20.65
C LEU A 541 -13.61 -24.69 -20.74
N CYS A 542 -13.46 -23.92 -19.67
CA CYS A 542 -12.53 -22.79 -19.59
C CYS A 542 -11.09 -23.23 -19.88
N ALA A 543 -10.62 -24.28 -19.19
CA ALA A 543 -9.28 -24.82 -19.37
C ALA A 543 -9.04 -25.29 -20.82
N ARG A 544 -10.03 -25.96 -21.41
CA ARG A 544 -9.97 -26.44 -22.80
C ARG A 544 -9.93 -25.28 -23.79
N THR A 545 -10.79 -24.28 -23.64
CA THR A 545 -10.85 -23.11 -24.53
C THR A 545 -9.53 -22.35 -24.52
N ILE A 546 -8.94 -22.12 -23.34
CA ILE A 546 -7.63 -21.44 -23.21
C ILE A 546 -6.52 -22.29 -23.83
N ALA A 547 -6.44 -23.58 -23.49
CA ALA A 547 -5.41 -24.47 -24.03
C ALA A 547 -5.46 -24.60 -25.56
N GLN A 548 -6.66 -24.65 -26.14
CA GLN A 548 -6.87 -24.70 -27.60
C GLN A 548 -6.59 -23.37 -28.30
N SER A 549 -6.54 -22.26 -27.56
CA SER A 549 -6.18 -20.94 -28.08
C SER A 549 -4.66 -20.73 -28.19
N LEU A 550 -3.85 -21.74 -27.85
CA LEU A 550 -2.41 -21.72 -28.08
C LEU A 550 -2.12 -21.79 -29.59
N GLU A 551 -1.80 -20.64 -30.18
CA GLU A 551 -1.45 -20.52 -31.59
C GLU A 551 0.08 -20.47 -31.76
N GLY A 552 0.65 -21.51 -32.35
CA GLY A 552 2.10 -21.68 -32.45
C GLY A 552 2.72 -21.90 -31.07
N CYS A 553 3.23 -20.85 -30.44
CA CYS A 553 3.86 -20.91 -29.12
C CYS A 553 3.25 -19.96 -28.09
N CYS A 554 2.17 -19.26 -28.42
CA CYS A 554 1.59 -18.23 -27.58
C CYS A 554 0.07 -18.22 -27.63
N ILE A 555 -0.55 -17.92 -26.50
CA ILE A 555 -1.97 -17.61 -26.40
C ILE A 555 -2.15 -16.10 -26.66
N PRO A 556 -3.11 -15.66 -27.48
CA PRO A 556 -3.44 -14.24 -27.62
C PRO A 556 -4.04 -13.68 -26.33
N ALA A 557 -3.79 -12.40 -26.05
CA ALA A 557 -4.27 -11.77 -24.83
C ALA A 557 -5.81 -11.71 -24.76
N VAL A 558 -6.45 -11.50 -25.92
CA VAL A 558 -7.92 -11.60 -26.10
C VAL A 558 -8.21 -12.69 -27.13
N ILE A 559 -8.94 -13.72 -26.73
CA ILE A 559 -9.22 -14.92 -27.52
C ILE A 559 -10.35 -14.64 -28.50
N GLY A 560 -10.18 -15.03 -29.77
CA GLY A 560 -11.25 -14.96 -30.78
C GLY A 560 -11.59 -13.57 -31.34
N GLU A 561 -10.95 -12.51 -30.88
CA GLU A 561 -11.23 -11.11 -31.30
C GLU A 561 -10.09 -10.47 -32.12
N GLY A 562 -9.18 -11.29 -32.69
CA GLY A 562 -8.10 -10.83 -33.57
C GLY A 562 -6.94 -10.11 -32.87
N ASN A 563 -6.83 -10.21 -31.55
CA ASN A 563 -5.74 -9.62 -30.76
C ASN A 563 -4.44 -10.44 -30.91
N THR A 564 -3.31 -9.75 -31.11
CA THR A 564 -1.98 -10.38 -31.25
C THR A 564 -1.02 -10.06 -30.10
N ALA A 565 -1.48 -9.38 -29.06
CA ALA A 565 -0.67 -9.07 -27.89
C ALA A 565 -0.37 -10.34 -27.07
N ARG A 566 0.69 -10.24 -26.27
CA ARG A 566 1.21 -11.31 -25.42
C ARG A 566 1.37 -10.76 -24.01
N ILE A 567 0.93 -11.51 -23.00
CA ILE A 567 0.87 -10.99 -21.64
C ILE A 567 1.48 -11.96 -20.62
N LEU A 568 2.20 -11.43 -19.63
CA LEU A 568 2.74 -12.24 -18.53
C LEU A 568 1.66 -12.64 -17.52
N SER A 569 0.64 -11.80 -17.34
CA SER A 569 -0.43 -12.02 -16.36
C SER A 569 -1.41 -13.13 -16.74
N ALA A 570 -1.25 -13.78 -17.91
CA ALA A 570 -2.02 -14.97 -18.27
C ALA A 570 -1.94 -16.09 -17.21
N ILE A 571 -0.89 -16.10 -16.36
CA ILE A 571 -0.69 -17.13 -15.34
C ILE A 571 -1.25 -16.74 -13.97
N GLU A 572 -1.74 -15.51 -13.76
CA GLU A 572 -2.05 -15.00 -12.41
C GLU A 572 -3.04 -15.87 -11.64
N GLY A 573 -4.09 -16.35 -12.30
CA GLY A 573 -5.11 -17.18 -11.63
C GLY A 573 -4.59 -18.49 -11.04
N LEU A 574 -3.40 -18.96 -11.44
CA LEU A 574 -2.79 -20.17 -10.88
C LEU A 574 -2.39 -20.01 -9.40
N VAL A 575 -2.27 -18.78 -8.90
CA VAL A 575 -1.95 -18.52 -7.49
C VAL A 575 -3.02 -19.05 -6.54
N PHE A 576 -4.31 -19.02 -6.93
CA PHE A 576 -5.38 -19.36 -6.00
C PHE A 576 -5.43 -20.86 -5.68
N PRO A 577 -5.44 -21.78 -6.68
CA PRO A 577 -5.35 -23.20 -6.38
C PRO A 577 -4.04 -23.56 -5.64
N HIS A 578 -2.95 -22.84 -5.93
CA HIS A 578 -1.67 -23.03 -5.22
C HIS A 578 -1.83 -22.71 -3.72
N PHE A 579 -2.41 -21.55 -3.41
CA PHE A 579 -2.62 -21.11 -2.04
C PHE A 579 -3.69 -21.94 -1.30
N HIS A 580 -4.64 -22.54 -2.03
CA HIS A 580 -5.60 -23.51 -1.48
C HIS A 580 -4.98 -24.89 -1.21
N GLY A 581 -3.71 -25.10 -1.57
CA GLY A 581 -3.06 -26.42 -1.51
C GLY A 581 -3.64 -27.44 -2.49
N ASP A 582 -4.26 -26.98 -3.59
CA ASP A 582 -4.89 -27.82 -4.60
C ASP A 582 -3.88 -28.43 -5.57
N ARG A 583 -3.25 -29.51 -5.12
CA ARG A 583 -2.25 -30.22 -5.93
C ARG A 583 -2.87 -30.89 -7.15
N ASP A 584 -4.12 -31.35 -7.06
CA ASP A 584 -4.79 -32.04 -8.15
C ASP A 584 -5.11 -31.09 -9.31
N ALA A 585 -5.50 -29.85 -9.00
CA ALA A 585 -5.73 -28.83 -10.01
C ALA A 585 -4.44 -28.34 -10.69
N LEU A 586 -3.30 -28.49 -10.01
CA LEU A 586 -1.98 -28.03 -10.47
C LEU A 586 -1.04 -29.16 -10.91
N ASP A 587 -1.53 -30.40 -11.01
CA ASP A 587 -0.76 -31.52 -11.51
C ASP A 587 -0.56 -31.38 -13.04
N PRO A 588 0.69 -31.27 -13.54
CA PRO A 588 0.97 -31.19 -14.98
C PRO A 588 0.47 -32.39 -15.79
N GLU A 589 0.31 -33.55 -15.15
CA GLU A 589 -0.23 -34.79 -15.76
C GLU A 589 -1.71 -35.03 -15.39
N GLY A 590 -2.32 -34.09 -14.66
CA GLY A 590 -3.68 -34.17 -14.14
C GLY A 590 -4.75 -33.61 -15.07
N ARG A 591 -5.94 -33.39 -14.50
CA ARG A 591 -7.16 -32.92 -15.21
C ARG A 591 -6.93 -31.68 -16.05
N PHE A 592 -6.13 -30.73 -15.54
CA PHE A 592 -5.83 -29.46 -16.20
C PHE A 592 -4.42 -29.39 -16.80
N GLY A 593 -3.74 -30.53 -16.96
CA GLY A 593 -2.37 -30.60 -17.49
C GLY A 593 -2.19 -29.88 -18.84
N ASN A 594 -3.18 -29.96 -19.74
CA ASN A 594 -3.16 -29.24 -21.02
C ASN A 594 -3.17 -27.70 -20.85
N LEU A 595 -3.93 -27.17 -19.89
CA LEU A 595 -3.95 -25.75 -19.57
C LEU A 595 -2.58 -25.33 -19.01
N LEU A 596 -2.06 -26.06 -18.03
CA LEU A 596 -0.77 -25.79 -17.41
C LEU A 596 0.38 -25.85 -18.44
N GLY A 597 0.36 -26.86 -19.31
CA GLY A 597 1.32 -27.00 -20.40
C GLY A 597 1.24 -25.85 -21.40
N ALA A 598 0.03 -25.41 -21.76
CA ALA A 598 -0.16 -24.26 -22.65
C ALA A 598 0.32 -22.95 -22.01
N LEU A 599 -0.01 -22.70 -20.74
CA LEU A 599 0.43 -21.52 -19.99
C LEU A 599 1.95 -21.49 -19.79
N LYS A 600 2.56 -22.64 -19.44
CA LYS A 600 4.02 -22.77 -19.34
C LYS A 600 4.71 -22.50 -20.67
N THR A 601 4.20 -23.09 -21.76
CA THR A 601 4.72 -22.87 -23.11
C THR A 601 4.59 -21.40 -23.50
N HIS A 602 3.44 -20.78 -23.27
CA HIS A 602 3.23 -19.36 -23.51
C HIS A 602 4.24 -18.51 -22.74
N PHE A 603 4.31 -18.69 -21.43
CA PHE A 603 5.16 -17.90 -20.53
C PHE A 603 6.65 -17.95 -20.95
N GLN A 604 7.18 -19.16 -21.20
CA GLN A 604 8.56 -19.35 -21.65
C GLN A 604 8.85 -18.70 -23.01
N ASN A 605 7.83 -18.48 -23.84
CA ASN A 605 8.00 -17.86 -25.15
C ASN A 605 7.83 -16.34 -25.13
N VAL A 606 7.08 -15.80 -24.18
CA VAL A 606 6.85 -14.35 -24.09
C VAL A 606 7.84 -13.64 -23.16
N LEU A 607 8.40 -14.32 -22.16
CA LEU A 607 9.43 -13.78 -21.27
C LEU A 607 10.79 -13.71 -21.99
N LYS A 608 10.88 -12.86 -23.00
CA LYS A 608 12.07 -12.64 -23.85
C LYS A 608 12.20 -11.16 -24.21
N PRO A 609 13.44 -10.68 -24.46
CA PRO A 609 13.67 -9.31 -24.91
C PRO A 609 12.86 -8.96 -26.16
N GLY A 610 12.26 -7.77 -26.19
CA GLY A 610 11.44 -7.30 -27.31
C GLY A 610 10.02 -7.87 -27.34
N VAL A 611 9.65 -8.72 -26.39
CA VAL A 611 8.26 -9.19 -26.18
C VAL A 611 7.76 -8.71 -24.81
N CYS A 612 8.00 -9.49 -23.75
CA CYS A 612 7.59 -9.14 -22.38
C CYS A 612 8.78 -8.87 -21.44
N LEU A 613 9.95 -8.54 -21.98
CA LEU A 613 11.08 -7.96 -21.24
C LEU A 613 11.48 -6.62 -21.86
N PHE A 614 11.64 -5.62 -21.00
CA PHE A 614 12.26 -4.34 -21.35
C PHE A 614 13.77 -4.50 -21.60
N PRO A 615 14.43 -3.52 -22.26
CA PRO A 615 15.87 -3.57 -22.52
C PRO A 615 16.75 -3.67 -21.27
N ASP A 616 16.30 -3.13 -20.14
CA ASP A 616 16.97 -3.21 -18.83
C ASP A 616 16.78 -4.58 -18.13
N GLY A 617 15.95 -5.46 -18.68
CA GLY A 617 15.63 -6.76 -18.11
C GLY A 617 14.37 -6.76 -17.22
N GLY A 618 13.77 -5.60 -16.97
CA GLY A 618 12.52 -5.49 -16.24
C GLY A 618 11.35 -6.16 -16.99
N TRP A 619 10.46 -6.78 -16.22
CA TRP A 619 9.26 -7.43 -16.78
C TRP A 619 8.28 -6.42 -17.36
N LYS A 620 7.82 -6.72 -18.58
CA LYS A 620 6.84 -5.93 -19.34
C LYS A 620 5.56 -6.76 -19.45
N LEU A 621 4.53 -6.41 -18.67
CA LEU A 621 3.33 -7.24 -18.53
C LEU A 621 2.58 -7.50 -19.83
N SER A 622 2.63 -6.57 -20.79
CA SER A 622 2.05 -6.73 -22.12
C SER A 622 3.03 -6.34 -23.20
N SER A 623 3.15 -7.15 -24.26
CA SER A 623 4.01 -6.85 -25.41
C SER A 623 3.64 -5.57 -26.15
N THR A 624 2.41 -5.08 -26.02
CA THR A 624 1.91 -3.88 -26.74
C THR A 624 1.81 -2.63 -25.88
N SER A 625 2.12 -2.70 -24.58
CA SER A 625 2.15 -1.55 -23.69
C SER A 625 3.51 -1.36 -23.01
N ASN A 626 3.91 -0.10 -22.82
CA ASN A 626 5.09 0.24 -22.02
C ASN A 626 4.76 0.46 -20.53
N ASN A 627 3.48 0.44 -20.15
CA ASN A 627 3.07 0.46 -18.76
C ASN A 627 3.15 -0.97 -18.19
N SER A 628 3.87 -1.14 -17.08
CA SER A 628 4.07 -2.43 -16.42
C SER A 628 3.95 -2.25 -14.91
N TRP A 629 3.23 -3.15 -14.24
CA TRP A 629 2.79 -2.95 -12.86
C TRP A 629 3.56 -3.89 -11.93
N LEU A 630 4.32 -3.33 -10.98
CA LEU A 630 5.17 -4.07 -10.08
C LEU A 630 4.41 -5.07 -9.21
N SER A 631 3.24 -4.71 -8.68
CA SER A 631 2.41 -5.61 -7.87
C SER A 631 2.08 -6.91 -8.61
N LYS A 632 1.69 -6.79 -9.88
CA LYS A 632 1.35 -7.91 -10.76
C LYS A 632 2.57 -8.67 -11.25
N ILE A 633 3.69 -7.97 -11.46
CA ILE A 633 4.99 -8.62 -11.72
C ILE A 633 5.38 -9.51 -10.56
N TYR A 634 5.30 -9.03 -9.31
CA TYR A 634 5.71 -9.80 -8.14
C TYR A 634 4.89 -11.08 -7.97
N LEU A 635 3.58 -10.97 -8.18
CA LEU A 635 2.65 -12.10 -8.21
C LEU A 635 3.01 -13.10 -9.32
N ALA A 636 3.20 -12.63 -10.55
CA ALA A 636 3.53 -13.49 -11.69
C ALA A 636 4.92 -14.14 -11.53
N GLN A 637 5.89 -13.45 -10.93
CA GLN A 637 7.20 -14.01 -10.58
C GLN A 637 7.06 -15.19 -9.63
N HIS A 638 6.24 -15.06 -8.58
CA HIS A 638 5.95 -16.16 -7.67
C HIS A 638 5.31 -17.34 -8.41
N VAL A 639 4.25 -17.10 -9.18
CA VAL A 639 3.55 -18.17 -9.92
C VAL A 639 4.49 -18.87 -10.90
N ALA A 640 5.34 -18.13 -11.62
CA ALA A 640 6.30 -18.70 -12.55
C ALA A 640 7.27 -19.67 -11.85
N ARG A 641 7.81 -19.29 -10.68
CA ARG A 641 8.75 -20.11 -9.92
C ARG A 641 8.07 -21.26 -9.18
N ALA A 642 7.08 -20.94 -8.34
CA ALA A 642 6.47 -21.86 -7.39
C ALA A 642 5.45 -22.82 -8.02
N VAL A 643 4.76 -22.39 -9.08
CA VAL A 643 3.69 -23.18 -9.70
C VAL A 643 4.12 -23.79 -11.03
N LEU A 644 4.68 -23.00 -11.94
CA LEU A 644 5.08 -23.49 -13.26
C LEU A 644 6.48 -24.12 -13.30
N GLY A 645 7.26 -23.98 -12.23
CA GLY A 645 8.62 -24.49 -12.14
C GLY A 645 9.53 -23.90 -13.22
N ILE A 646 9.38 -22.61 -13.50
CA ILE A 646 10.29 -21.86 -14.36
C ILE A 646 11.59 -21.62 -13.60
N ASP A 647 12.72 -21.82 -14.28
CA ASP A 647 14.05 -21.63 -13.71
C ASP A 647 14.19 -20.23 -13.10
N HIS A 648 14.64 -20.17 -11.85
CA HIS A 648 14.88 -18.91 -11.14
C HIS A 648 15.81 -17.99 -11.93
N ALA A 649 16.85 -18.53 -12.57
CA ALA A 649 17.76 -17.74 -13.40
C ALA A 649 17.03 -17.07 -14.57
N MET A 650 16.00 -17.70 -15.15
CA MET A 650 15.18 -17.10 -16.21
C MET A 650 14.26 -16.00 -15.68
N VAL A 651 13.74 -16.17 -14.47
CA VAL A 651 12.83 -15.21 -13.83
C VAL A 651 13.57 -13.96 -13.33
N THR A 652 14.78 -14.13 -12.78
CA THR A 652 15.51 -13.08 -12.07
C THR A 652 16.76 -12.58 -12.79
N ALA A 653 17.07 -13.02 -14.02
CA ALA A 653 18.36 -12.78 -14.68
C ALA A 653 18.86 -11.33 -14.69
N ASN A 654 17.98 -10.33 -14.61
CA ASN A 654 18.25 -8.92 -14.28
C ASN A 654 16.99 -8.17 -13.79
N ALA A 655 15.86 -8.87 -13.64
CA ALA A 655 14.55 -8.25 -13.47
C ALA A 655 14.42 -7.52 -12.14
N ASP A 656 14.78 -8.19 -11.04
CA ASP A 656 14.63 -7.62 -9.69
C ASP A 656 15.48 -6.34 -9.56
N ALA A 657 16.71 -6.34 -10.05
CA ALA A 657 17.57 -5.15 -10.07
C ALA A 657 16.95 -4.00 -10.89
N ALA A 658 16.40 -4.28 -12.07
CA ALA A 658 15.71 -3.26 -12.88
C ALA A 658 14.49 -2.69 -12.15
N HIS A 659 13.69 -3.54 -11.49
CA HIS A 659 12.52 -3.11 -10.72
C HIS A 659 12.90 -2.24 -9.51
N VAL A 660 14.02 -2.55 -8.85
CA VAL A 660 14.58 -1.70 -7.81
C VAL A 660 15.03 -0.36 -8.39
N GLU A 661 15.72 -0.35 -9.54
CA GLU A 661 16.12 0.89 -10.20
C GLU A 661 14.91 1.78 -10.55
N TRP A 662 13.78 1.20 -10.96
CA TRP A 662 12.54 1.94 -11.22
C TRP A 662 11.99 2.63 -9.96
N LEU A 663 12.00 1.93 -8.81
CA LEU A 663 11.57 2.49 -7.52
C LEU A 663 12.56 3.51 -6.95
N LEU A 664 13.82 3.46 -7.40
CA LEU A 664 14.90 4.34 -6.96
C LEU A 664 15.21 5.47 -7.94
N ASP A 665 14.33 5.73 -8.91
CA ASP A 665 14.47 6.82 -9.87
C ASP A 665 14.79 8.15 -9.16
N PRO A 666 15.81 8.90 -9.59
CA PRO A 666 16.32 10.06 -8.86
C PRO A 666 15.33 11.23 -8.75
N GLU A 667 14.27 11.24 -9.57
CA GLU A 667 13.23 12.26 -9.55
C GLU A 667 11.90 11.70 -9.01
N LEU A 668 11.55 10.47 -9.41
CA LEU A 668 10.23 9.89 -9.18
C LEU A 668 10.13 9.06 -7.91
N SER A 669 11.26 8.66 -7.30
CA SER A 669 11.28 8.00 -5.98
C SER A 669 10.83 8.91 -4.83
N TYR A 670 10.53 10.19 -5.13
CA TYR A 670 9.70 11.07 -4.32
C TYR A 670 8.35 10.43 -3.92
N TRP A 671 7.79 9.60 -4.81
CA TRP A 671 6.47 9.00 -4.62
C TRP A 671 6.45 7.74 -3.75
N ALA A 672 7.58 7.37 -3.13
CA ALA A 672 7.73 6.10 -2.42
C ALA A 672 7.35 4.91 -3.30
N TRP A 673 6.90 3.80 -2.71
CA TRP A 673 6.54 2.62 -3.48
C TRP A 673 5.37 2.95 -4.42
N SER A 674 5.55 2.64 -5.70
CA SER A 674 4.63 2.98 -6.78
C SER A 674 4.50 1.79 -7.72
N ASP A 675 3.35 1.64 -8.36
CA ASP A 675 3.02 0.42 -9.11
C ASP A 675 3.20 0.57 -10.62
N GLN A 676 2.61 1.61 -11.24
CA GLN A 676 2.56 1.74 -12.69
C GLN A 676 3.85 2.37 -13.24
N MET A 677 4.71 1.51 -13.78
CA MET A 677 6.00 1.87 -14.35
C MET A 677 5.89 1.95 -15.87
N VAL A 678 5.91 3.16 -16.42
CA VAL A 678 5.93 3.39 -17.87
C VAL A 678 7.37 3.48 -18.33
N SER A 679 7.87 2.40 -18.95
CA SER A 679 9.28 2.25 -19.32
C SER A 679 10.23 2.55 -18.15
N GLY A 680 9.94 1.99 -16.97
CA GLY A 680 10.74 2.13 -15.76
C GLY A 680 10.54 3.42 -14.96
N ARG A 681 9.56 4.26 -15.34
CA ARG A 681 9.24 5.51 -14.62
C ARG A 681 7.87 5.42 -13.94
N ALA A 682 7.80 5.73 -12.65
CA ALA A 682 6.55 5.74 -11.89
C ALA A 682 5.62 6.88 -12.32
N LEU A 683 4.52 6.57 -13.03
CA LEU A 683 3.58 7.58 -13.55
C LEU A 683 2.13 7.44 -13.04
N GLY A 684 1.79 6.32 -12.41
CA GLY A 684 0.46 6.08 -11.84
C GLY A 684 0.51 5.06 -10.71
N SER A 685 -0.58 4.96 -9.96
CA SER A 685 -0.65 4.17 -8.72
C SER A 685 0.57 4.43 -7.84
N ARG A 686 0.79 5.70 -7.51
CA ARG A 686 1.90 6.18 -6.69
C ARG A 686 1.54 6.17 -5.21
N TYR A 687 2.55 6.13 -4.34
CA TYR A 687 2.37 6.19 -2.89
C TYR A 687 1.42 5.10 -2.38
N TYR A 688 1.66 3.86 -2.83
CA TYR A 688 0.59 2.89 -3.11
C TYR A 688 0.71 1.59 -2.29
N PRO A 689 -0.40 0.87 -2.00
CA PRO A 689 -0.37 -0.29 -1.09
C PRO A 689 -0.19 -1.65 -1.77
N ARG A 690 -0.30 -1.73 -3.10
CA ARG A 690 -0.53 -3.00 -3.82
C ARG A 690 0.69 -3.93 -3.92
N GLY A 691 1.89 -3.43 -3.67
CA GLY A 691 3.13 -4.19 -3.81
C GLY A 691 3.30 -5.37 -2.84
N VAL A 692 2.42 -5.49 -1.85
CA VAL A 692 2.48 -6.57 -0.85
C VAL A 692 2.21 -7.96 -1.42
N THR A 693 1.86 -8.08 -2.71
CA THR A 693 1.92 -9.36 -3.44
C THR A 693 3.29 -10.05 -3.33
N ALA A 694 4.38 -9.29 -3.18
CA ALA A 694 5.72 -9.81 -2.94
C ALA A 694 5.84 -10.65 -1.65
N ILE A 695 4.87 -10.60 -0.73
CA ILE A 695 4.85 -11.47 0.45
C ILE A 695 4.85 -12.96 0.09
N LEU A 696 4.33 -13.30 -1.09
CA LEU A 696 4.31 -14.65 -1.63
C LEU A 696 5.71 -15.23 -1.83
N TRP A 697 6.73 -14.41 -2.01
CA TRP A 697 8.10 -14.91 -2.15
C TRP A 697 8.62 -15.58 -0.87
N LEU A 698 8.07 -15.22 0.29
CA LEU A 698 8.42 -15.88 1.56
C LEU A 698 7.88 -17.32 1.65
N SER A 699 6.95 -17.74 0.78
CA SER A 699 6.48 -19.13 0.74
C SER A 699 7.27 -20.01 -0.23
N GLU A 700 8.29 -19.46 -0.91
CA GLU A 700 9.18 -20.18 -1.82
C GLU A 700 10.40 -20.80 -1.11
N GLU A 701 10.48 -20.61 0.20
CA GLU A 701 11.61 -21.03 1.05
C GLU A 701 11.73 -22.53 1.28
#